data_AF-A0A7S4T291-F1
#
_entry.id   AF-A0A7S4T291-F1
#
_cell.length_a   1.000
_cell.length_b   1.000
_cell.length_c   1.000
_cell.angle_alpha   90.00
_cell.angle_beta   90.00
_cell.angle_gamma   90.00
#
_symmetry.space_group_name_H-M   'P 1'
#
loop_
_entity.id
_entity.type
_entity.pdbx_description
1 polymer ?
#
loop_
_entity_poly.entity_id
_entity_poly.type
_entity_poly.pdbx_seq_one_letter_code
_entity_poly.pdbx_strand_id
1 'polypeptide(L)'
;RFGSRPKQGGCPRPGARRRAATGPPSAGRMAKPPGKLGDDLQAKVTPDLPGSRPLTPAEYAHAKAIVASALTSNMRLPQQDPEGGRVDREVELAELEVRVRDFCQKLILPTVNRVTVLEHEQGEIKADAQRTGSSVGLLSKTSDKVEAHVKTVDSFREELAQWDMERRNFQAEAAEKLASMRMDIDNMRYQLERQDASNHSLHRTMDRVVGQLTQVQEVSDNLRQYVDKRLEQQGKLLNTKTTDFEVKLVSLEARHSQLSDDLWGEETGLAKVTHDLAATDAIVSEHGGEIQAMREDKASLRQVEAVQEEVHLLKREANNHIHALRETVSTMIENVKSHFETATDTVAQHNAELMKEMRISFQDELNQSAKLRTEIMNFMQNAQVKMTTLEETFADSQASTDDMVQRVSGELDTLAGRLHRERSNDEMQTKSMREHLSSMSTASAAVSRSLEHLSSVVWKLLQSERAASALDRQDASDRGKVALMGYRDGPPHAGGSRHAGAGTRAASGTPRPRSKGKGAAGDGAVISVDHRCLSCSGQAQTVLSGFKMACLQYTPGPVDFARRTYDRGELLELRERLLGEAHVALDQGPIRILEPDPFSGKDPPPPRAAGSPPGREEWKESRSSLATTGSPAHSLPPLSARTAASR
;
A
#
# COMPACT_ATOMS: atom_id res chain seq x y z
N ARG A 1 11.18 -46.05 37.27
CA ARG A 1 9.83 -45.60 36.82
C ARG A 1 10.02 -44.44 35.86
N PHE A 2 9.23 -44.44 34.78
CA PHE A 2 9.30 -43.61 33.57
C PHE A 2 10.50 -43.84 32.66
N GLY A 3 10.29 -44.74 31.70
CA GLY A 3 11.06 -44.80 30.46
C GLY A 3 10.19 -44.29 29.31
N SER A 4 10.78 -43.48 28.45
CA SER A 4 10.19 -43.06 27.18
C SER A 4 11.28 -43.06 26.11
N ARG A 5 11.05 -43.89 25.09
CA ARG A 5 11.88 -44.17 23.91
C ARG A 5 12.13 -42.90 23.07
N PRO A 6 13.28 -42.79 22.37
CA PRO A 6 13.43 -41.86 21.27
C PRO A 6 12.81 -42.44 19.98
N LYS A 7 11.95 -41.65 19.33
CA LYS A 7 11.47 -41.90 17.96
C LYS A 7 12.60 -41.64 16.98
N GLN A 8 12.91 -42.62 16.13
CA GLN A 8 13.75 -42.45 14.95
C GLN A 8 13.04 -41.52 13.96
N GLY A 9 13.65 -40.37 13.67
CA GLY A 9 13.26 -39.46 12.60
C GLY A 9 13.74 -40.01 11.26
N GLY A 10 12.80 -40.20 10.33
CA GLY A 10 13.06 -40.75 9.01
C GLY A 10 13.87 -39.82 8.11
N CYS A 11 14.79 -40.42 7.35
CA CYS A 11 15.48 -39.80 6.23
C CYS A 11 14.49 -39.43 5.12
N PRO A 12 14.55 -38.22 4.53
CA PRO A 12 13.88 -37.95 3.27
C PRO A 12 14.72 -38.53 2.11
N ARG A 13 14.08 -39.39 1.30
CA ARG A 13 14.59 -39.85 0.00
C ARG A 13 14.70 -38.66 -0.98
N PRO A 14 15.68 -38.67 -1.90
CA PRO A 14 15.77 -37.68 -2.96
C PRO A 14 14.71 -37.95 -4.02
N GLY A 15 13.77 -37.00 -4.18
CA GLY A 15 12.75 -37.01 -5.21
C GLY A 15 13.36 -36.78 -6.60
N ALA A 16 13.06 -37.70 -7.50
CA ALA A 16 13.45 -37.67 -8.91
C ALA A 16 12.96 -36.39 -9.62
N ARG A 17 13.91 -35.64 -10.20
CA ARG A 17 13.66 -34.56 -11.15
C ARG A 17 13.02 -35.12 -12.42
N ARG A 18 11.70 -34.99 -12.57
CA ARG A 18 11.04 -35.02 -13.89
C ARG A 18 11.34 -33.69 -14.60
N ARG A 19 12.16 -33.75 -15.65
CA ARG A 19 12.28 -32.68 -16.65
C ARG A 19 10.95 -32.58 -17.41
N ALA A 20 10.18 -31.53 -17.15
CA ALA A 20 9.16 -31.06 -18.07
C ALA A 20 9.85 -30.14 -19.07
N ALA A 21 9.84 -30.52 -20.33
CA ALA A 21 10.32 -29.72 -21.46
C ALA A 21 9.35 -28.55 -21.68
N THR A 22 9.77 -27.33 -21.36
CA THR A 22 9.16 -26.11 -21.89
C THR A 22 9.76 -25.87 -23.27
N GLY A 23 8.95 -26.10 -24.31
CA GLY A 23 9.28 -25.77 -25.69
C GLY A 23 9.40 -24.25 -25.90
N PRO A 24 10.09 -23.83 -26.97
CA PRO A 24 10.29 -22.41 -27.27
C PRO A 24 8.98 -21.74 -27.72
N PRO A 25 8.76 -20.46 -27.40
CA PRO A 25 7.61 -19.72 -27.93
C PRO A 25 7.76 -19.56 -29.44
N SER A 26 6.74 -20.02 -30.17
CA SER A 26 6.59 -19.81 -31.60
C SER A 26 6.55 -18.32 -31.92
N ALA A 27 7.42 -17.90 -32.83
CA ALA A 27 7.43 -16.57 -33.42
C ALA A 27 6.04 -16.18 -33.94
N GLY A 28 5.44 -15.18 -33.28
CA GLY A 28 4.20 -14.54 -33.71
C GLY A 28 4.43 -13.84 -35.04
N ARG A 29 3.63 -14.24 -36.03
CA ARG A 29 3.53 -13.62 -37.35
C ARG A 29 3.31 -12.12 -37.23
N MET A 30 4.15 -11.35 -37.92
CA MET A 30 3.92 -9.95 -38.24
C MET A 30 2.54 -9.79 -38.91
N ALA A 31 1.67 -9.04 -38.24
CA ALA A 31 0.43 -8.55 -38.81
C ALA A 31 0.76 -7.54 -39.92
N LYS A 32 0.24 -7.81 -41.12
CA LYS A 32 0.23 -6.89 -42.26
C LYS A 32 -0.53 -5.61 -41.90
N PRO A 33 -0.12 -4.44 -42.43
CA PRO A 33 -0.88 -3.21 -42.30
C PRO A 33 -2.23 -3.33 -43.03
N PRO A 34 -3.30 -2.65 -42.55
CA PRO A 34 -4.58 -2.63 -43.23
C PRO A 34 -4.44 -1.90 -44.56
N GLY A 35 -4.80 -2.61 -45.63
CA GLY A 35 -4.92 -2.03 -46.97
C GLY A 35 -6.02 -0.98 -46.99
N LYS A 36 -5.68 0.18 -47.55
CA LYS A 36 -6.64 1.20 -48.00
C LYS A 36 -7.62 0.54 -48.97
N LEU A 37 -8.88 0.39 -48.55
CA LEU A 37 -9.99 0.01 -49.41
C LEU A 37 -10.78 1.27 -49.78
N GLY A 38 -10.76 1.59 -51.08
CA GLY A 38 -11.92 2.05 -51.85
C GLY A 38 -12.63 3.32 -51.39
N ASP A 39 -12.09 4.47 -51.77
CA ASP A 39 -12.91 5.60 -52.23
C ASP A 39 -13.28 5.33 -53.69
N ASP A 40 -14.40 4.67 -53.94
CA ASP A 40 -15.08 4.65 -55.23
C ASP A 40 -16.45 4.01 -55.01
N LEU A 41 -17.49 4.83 -54.86
CA LEU A 41 -18.90 4.58 -55.19
C LEU A 41 -19.79 5.69 -54.60
N GLN A 42 -19.73 6.89 -55.19
CA GLN A 42 -20.89 7.78 -55.20
C GLN A 42 -21.68 7.54 -56.49
N ALA A 43 -22.43 6.42 -56.51
CA ALA A 43 -23.47 6.21 -57.51
C ALA A 43 -24.75 6.91 -57.03
N LYS A 44 -24.97 8.10 -57.58
CA LYS A 44 -26.18 8.91 -57.44
C LYS A 44 -27.34 8.17 -58.12
N VAL A 45 -28.13 7.42 -57.35
CA VAL A 45 -29.37 6.78 -57.83
C VAL A 45 -30.50 7.79 -57.70
N THR A 46 -30.84 8.45 -58.81
CA THR A 46 -32.13 9.13 -58.99
C THR A 46 -33.15 8.13 -59.54
N PRO A 47 -34.37 8.05 -59.01
CA PRO A 47 -35.42 7.23 -59.60
C PRO A 47 -36.05 7.98 -60.80
N ASP A 48 -35.79 7.48 -62.00
CA ASP A 48 -36.50 7.88 -63.22
C ASP A 48 -37.96 7.37 -63.16
N LEU A 49 -38.90 8.31 -63.04
CA LEU A 49 -40.31 8.11 -63.34
C LEU A 49 -40.58 8.57 -64.78
N PRO A 50 -41.16 7.72 -65.66
CA PRO A 50 -41.52 8.13 -67.01
C PRO A 50 -42.89 8.82 -66.98
N GLY A 51 -42.93 10.14 -67.17
CA GLY A 51 -44.21 10.85 -67.21
C GLY A 51 -44.13 12.30 -67.62
N SER A 52 -44.59 12.59 -68.84
CA SER A 52 -44.95 13.91 -69.38
C SER A 52 -43.85 14.97 -69.46
N ARG A 53 -43.12 15.00 -70.57
CA ARG A 53 -42.38 16.19 -70.99
C ARG A 53 -43.38 17.20 -71.60
N PRO A 54 -43.37 18.49 -71.21
CA PRO A 54 -44.21 19.49 -71.85
C PRO A 54 -43.85 19.65 -73.33
N LEU A 55 -44.88 19.76 -74.19
CA LEU A 55 -44.76 19.97 -75.63
C LEU A 55 -43.85 21.17 -75.91
N THR A 56 -42.92 20.98 -76.83
CA THR A 56 -42.02 22.05 -77.26
C THR A 56 -42.80 23.13 -78.03
N PRO A 57 -42.36 24.40 -78.04
CA PRO A 57 -43.02 25.47 -78.79
C PRO A 57 -43.21 25.15 -80.29
N ALA A 58 -42.34 24.31 -80.87
CA ALA A 58 -42.44 23.83 -82.24
C ALA A 58 -43.59 22.83 -82.45
N GLU A 59 -43.81 21.92 -81.50
CA GLU A 59 -44.93 20.97 -81.54
C GLU A 59 -46.27 21.69 -81.31
N TYR A 60 -46.28 22.72 -80.45
CA TYR A 60 -47.45 23.58 -80.27
C TYR A 60 -47.78 24.39 -81.54
N ALA A 61 -46.76 24.88 -82.25
CA ALA A 61 -46.95 25.56 -83.54
C ALA A 61 -47.47 24.61 -84.63
N HIS A 62 -47.00 23.36 -84.66
CA HIS A 62 -47.45 22.35 -85.61
C HIS A 62 -48.91 21.93 -85.36
N ALA A 63 -49.31 21.72 -84.09
CA ALA A 63 -50.69 21.44 -83.74
C ALA A 63 -51.63 22.61 -84.08
N LYS A 64 -51.18 23.86 -83.86
CA LYS A 64 -51.92 25.07 -84.23
C LYS A 64 -52.08 25.22 -85.75
N ALA A 65 -51.07 24.80 -86.53
CA ALA A 65 -51.12 24.79 -88.00
C ALA A 65 -52.12 23.76 -88.56
N ILE A 66 -52.22 22.58 -87.95
CA ILE A 66 -53.20 21.55 -88.36
C ILE A 66 -54.64 22.03 -88.10
N VAL A 67 -54.90 22.68 -86.97
CA VAL A 67 -56.24 23.23 -86.66
C VAL A 67 -56.59 24.43 -87.55
N ALA A 68 -55.62 25.30 -87.86
CA ALA A 68 -55.83 26.43 -88.78
C ALA A 68 -56.06 25.97 -90.24
N SER A 69 -55.43 24.87 -90.65
CA SER A 69 -55.61 24.24 -91.98
C SER A 69 -56.96 23.54 -92.12
N ALA A 70 -57.57 23.06 -91.03
CA ALA A 70 -58.86 22.39 -91.06
C ALA A 70 -60.05 23.37 -91.14
N LEU A 71 -59.87 24.64 -90.75
CA LEU A 71 -60.91 25.67 -90.73
C LEU A 71 -60.98 26.51 -92.02
N THR A 72 -60.07 26.34 -92.97
CA THR A 72 -59.99 27.16 -94.20
C THR A 72 -60.42 26.43 -95.48
N SER A 73 -60.92 25.20 -95.38
CA SER A 73 -61.41 24.42 -96.54
C SER A 73 -62.91 24.18 -96.43
N ASN A 74 -63.66 24.61 -97.45
CA ASN A 74 -65.11 24.53 -97.65
C ASN A 74 -65.97 25.62 -96.98
N MET A 75 -66.14 26.75 -97.68
CA MET A 75 -67.47 27.34 -97.94
C MET A 75 -67.42 28.15 -99.24
N ARG A 76 -67.97 27.58 -100.31
CA ARG A 76 -68.18 28.24 -101.62
C ARG A 76 -69.68 28.54 -101.71
N LEU A 77 -70.07 29.80 -101.53
CA LEU A 77 -71.46 30.26 -101.67
C LEU A 77 -71.78 30.54 -103.15
N PRO A 78 -72.94 30.09 -103.68
CA PRO A 78 -73.45 30.57 -104.95
C PRO A 78 -74.27 31.85 -104.77
N GLN A 79 -74.09 32.75 -105.74
CA GLN A 79 -74.71 34.07 -105.86
C GLN A 79 -75.92 33.97 -106.82
N GLN A 80 -77.12 34.37 -106.40
CA GLN A 80 -78.20 34.90 -107.27
C GLN A 80 -79.38 35.49 -106.44
N ASP A 81 -79.78 36.71 -106.81
CA ASP A 81 -80.88 37.56 -106.32
C ASP A 81 -82.28 37.10 -106.86
N PRO A 82 -83.41 37.86 -106.73
CA PRO A 82 -83.82 38.91 -105.77
C PRO A 82 -85.22 38.67 -105.13
N GLU A 83 -85.52 39.50 -104.12
CA GLU A 83 -86.84 40.01 -103.70
C GLU A 83 -88.05 39.07 -103.49
N GLY A 84 -88.40 38.87 -102.21
CA GLY A 84 -89.74 38.46 -101.80
C GLY A 84 -89.77 37.38 -100.70
N GLY A 85 -89.25 37.69 -99.50
CA GLY A 85 -89.31 36.76 -98.37
C GLY A 85 -88.34 37.08 -97.23
N ARG A 86 -88.17 38.36 -96.87
CA ARG A 86 -87.20 38.77 -95.84
C ARG A 86 -87.49 38.16 -94.46
N VAL A 87 -88.76 37.99 -94.10
CA VAL A 87 -89.14 37.41 -92.80
C VAL A 87 -88.96 35.90 -92.80
N ASP A 88 -89.34 35.19 -93.87
CA ASP A 88 -89.18 33.74 -93.95
C ASP A 88 -87.71 33.31 -94.08
N ARG A 89 -86.87 34.07 -94.80
CA ARG A 89 -85.43 33.84 -94.82
C ARG A 89 -84.76 34.13 -93.48
N GLU A 90 -85.20 35.15 -92.75
CA GLU A 90 -84.70 35.43 -91.39
C GLU A 90 -85.11 34.32 -90.42
N VAL A 91 -86.32 33.77 -90.55
CA VAL A 91 -86.80 32.61 -89.76
C VAL A 91 -86.02 31.34 -90.13
N GLU A 92 -85.81 31.07 -91.41
CA GLU A 92 -85.00 29.93 -91.87
C GLU A 92 -83.53 30.06 -91.42
N LEU A 93 -82.97 31.27 -91.46
CA LEU A 93 -81.63 31.55 -90.94
C LEU A 93 -81.57 31.40 -89.41
N ALA A 94 -82.59 31.85 -88.68
CA ALA A 94 -82.69 31.66 -87.24
C ALA A 94 -82.87 30.18 -86.86
N GLU A 95 -83.67 29.41 -87.60
CA GLU A 95 -83.81 27.96 -87.41
C GLU A 95 -82.55 27.19 -87.78
N LEU A 96 -81.83 27.62 -88.83
CA LEU A 96 -80.52 27.09 -89.19
C LEU A 96 -79.51 27.42 -88.09
N GLU A 97 -79.50 28.64 -87.57
CA GLU A 97 -78.63 29.06 -86.46
C GLU A 97 -78.93 28.25 -85.19
N VAL A 98 -80.19 28.04 -84.85
CA VAL A 98 -80.60 27.23 -83.69
C VAL A 98 -80.17 25.78 -83.88
N ARG A 99 -80.34 25.19 -85.07
CA ARG A 99 -79.85 23.83 -85.38
C ARG A 99 -78.33 23.75 -85.34
N VAL A 100 -77.62 24.76 -85.83
CA VAL A 100 -76.16 24.82 -85.78
C VAL A 100 -75.69 24.98 -84.33
N ARG A 101 -76.35 25.79 -83.50
CA ARG A 101 -76.05 25.89 -82.06
C ARG A 101 -76.32 24.58 -81.32
N ASP A 102 -77.44 23.92 -81.59
CA ASP A 102 -77.79 22.63 -80.97
C ASP A 102 -76.80 21.53 -81.40
N PHE A 103 -76.42 21.51 -82.69
CA PHE A 103 -75.39 20.59 -83.19
C PHE A 103 -74.03 20.88 -82.57
N CYS A 104 -73.62 22.15 -82.50
CA CYS A 104 -72.39 22.58 -81.82
C CYS A 104 -72.42 22.23 -80.33
N GLN A 105 -73.55 22.38 -79.63
CA GLN A 105 -73.70 21.93 -78.26
C GLN A 105 -73.58 20.41 -78.16
N LYS A 106 -74.25 19.64 -79.01
CA LYS A 106 -74.16 18.16 -79.01
C LYS A 106 -72.74 17.65 -79.30
N LEU A 107 -71.95 18.38 -80.09
CA LEU A 107 -70.55 18.03 -80.38
C LEU A 107 -69.58 18.48 -79.29
N ILE A 108 -69.75 19.70 -78.77
CA ILE A 108 -68.81 20.32 -77.84
C ILE A 108 -69.08 19.90 -76.40
N LEU A 109 -70.35 19.77 -75.97
CA LEU A 109 -70.73 19.51 -74.58
C LEU A 109 -70.17 18.18 -74.04
N PRO A 110 -70.18 17.05 -74.77
CA PRO A 110 -69.54 15.81 -74.31
C PRO A 110 -68.03 15.97 -74.12
N THR A 111 -67.39 16.77 -74.99
CA THR A 111 -65.95 17.05 -74.92
C THR A 111 -65.62 17.93 -73.73
N VAL A 112 -66.42 18.97 -73.47
CA VAL A 112 -66.30 19.83 -72.28
C VAL A 112 -66.50 19.02 -71.01
N ASN A 113 -67.53 18.18 -70.93
CA ASN A 113 -67.76 17.32 -69.77
C ASN A 113 -66.64 16.31 -69.54
N ARG A 114 -66.05 15.76 -70.60
CA ARG A 114 -64.89 14.88 -70.49
C ARG A 114 -63.65 15.64 -70.00
N VAL A 115 -63.44 16.86 -70.49
CA VAL A 115 -62.34 17.72 -70.05
C VAL A 115 -62.50 18.10 -68.58
N THR A 116 -63.70 18.46 -68.13
CA THR A 116 -63.93 18.81 -66.72
C THR A 116 -63.73 17.62 -65.77
N VAL A 117 -64.13 16.41 -66.18
CA VAL A 117 -63.83 15.18 -65.43
C VAL A 117 -62.33 14.92 -65.37
N LEU A 118 -61.62 15.03 -66.50
CA LEU A 118 -60.16 14.85 -66.54
C LEU A 118 -59.41 15.92 -65.73
N GLU A 119 -59.89 17.17 -65.72
CA GLU A 119 -59.35 18.25 -64.89
C GLU A 119 -59.55 17.95 -63.40
N HIS A 120 -60.71 17.39 -63.03
CA HIS A 120 -60.99 16.96 -61.67
C HIS A 120 -60.07 15.81 -61.24
N GLU A 121 -59.98 14.75 -62.05
CA GLU A 121 -59.07 13.61 -61.83
C GLU A 121 -57.61 14.08 -61.75
N GLN A 122 -57.19 15.00 -62.62
CA GLN A 122 -55.86 15.58 -62.56
C GLN A 122 -55.63 16.38 -61.26
N GLY A 123 -56.66 17.08 -60.78
CA GLY A 123 -56.65 17.77 -59.48
C GLY A 123 -56.48 16.80 -58.32
N GLU A 124 -57.22 15.69 -58.31
CA GLU A 124 -57.10 14.63 -57.30
C GLU A 124 -55.72 13.98 -57.31
N ILE A 125 -55.20 13.61 -58.49
CA ILE A 125 -53.86 13.05 -58.64
C ILE A 125 -52.79 14.03 -58.15
N LYS A 126 -52.93 15.35 -58.42
CA LYS A 126 -52.01 16.36 -57.88
C LYS A 126 -52.09 16.46 -56.36
N ALA A 127 -53.29 16.43 -55.78
CA ALA A 127 -53.47 16.44 -54.33
C ALA A 127 -52.85 15.19 -53.69
N ASP A 128 -53.01 14.02 -54.30
CA ASP A 128 -52.40 12.77 -53.83
C ASP A 128 -50.88 12.74 -54.01
N ALA A 129 -50.36 13.27 -55.11
CA ALA A 129 -48.92 13.47 -55.30
C ALA A 129 -48.34 14.42 -54.24
N GLN A 130 -49.07 15.46 -53.85
CA GLN A 130 -48.64 16.39 -52.81
C GLN A 130 -48.71 15.74 -51.41
N ARG A 131 -49.75 14.94 -51.12
CA ARG A 131 -49.87 14.16 -49.87
C ARG A 131 -48.77 13.12 -49.73
N THR A 132 -48.51 12.37 -50.81
CA THR A 132 -47.43 11.38 -50.85
C THR A 132 -46.06 12.04 -50.78
N GLY A 133 -45.83 13.16 -51.49
CA GLY A 133 -44.61 13.95 -51.38
C GLY A 133 -44.34 14.46 -49.96
N SER A 134 -45.38 14.91 -49.26
CA SER A 134 -45.27 15.33 -47.85
C SER A 134 -44.92 14.15 -46.92
N SER A 135 -45.52 12.98 -47.17
CA SER A 135 -45.25 11.75 -46.42
C SER A 135 -43.83 11.23 -46.65
N VAL A 136 -43.35 11.26 -47.90
CA VAL A 136 -41.96 10.93 -48.25
C VAL A 136 -40.99 11.93 -47.61
N GLY A 137 -41.35 13.21 -47.56
CA GLY A 137 -40.56 14.23 -46.85
C GLY A 137 -40.46 13.96 -45.35
N LEU A 138 -41.53 13.48 -44.70
CA LEU A 138 -41.49 13.05 -43.30
C LEU A 138 -40.63 11.80 -43.11
N LEU A 139 -40.78 10.79 -43.98
CA LEU A 139 -39.97 9.57 -43.94
C LEU A 139 -38.48 9.86 -44.12
N SER A 140 -38.14 10.77 -45.04
CA SER A 140 -36.76 11.25 -45.23
C SER A 140 -36.20 11.87 -43.94
N LYS A 141 -36.94 12.79 -43.31
CA LYS A 141 -36.53 13.37 -42.01
C LYS A 141 -36.38 12.33 -40.90
N THR A 142 -37.21 11.28 -40.88
CA THR A 142 -37.05 10.19 -39.92
C THR A 142 -35.82 9.34 -40.23
N SER A 143 -35.50 9.12 -41.51
CA SER A 143 -34.28 8.44 -41.95
C SER A 143 -33.04 9.20 -41.48
N ASP A 144 -33.00 10.52 -41.68
CA ASP A 144 -31.89 11.37 -41.23
C ASP A 144 -31.68 11.28 -39.70
N LYS A 145 -32.76 11.23 -38.92
CA LYS A 145 -32.70 11.05 -37.46
C LYS A 145 -32.17 9.68 -37.08
N VAL A 146 -32.60 8.62 -37.78
CA VAL A 146 -32.10 7.25 -37.55
C VAL A 146 -30.61 7.17 -37.87
N GLU A 147 -30.14 7.77 -38.97
CA GLU A 147 -28.71 7.83 -39.29
C GLU A 147 -27.91 8.60 -38.23
N ALA A 148 -28.44 9.71 -37.72
CA ALA A 148 -27.83 10.44 -36.62
C ALA A 148 -27.72 9.57 -35.35
N HIS A 149 -28.77 8.80 -35.02
CA HIS A 149 -28.73 7.86 -33.91
C HIS A 149 -27.73 6.72 -34.13
N VAL A 150 -27.62 6.19 -35.35
CA VAL A 150 -26.62 5.16 -35.69
C VAL A 150 -25.21 5.70 -35.45
N LYS A 151 -24.92 6.92 -35.90
CA LYS A 151 -23.62 7.58 -35.64
C LYS A 151 -23.31 7.72 -34.16
N THR A 152 -24.31 8.06 -33.33
CA THR A 152 -24.11 8.13 -31.86
C THR A 152 -23.87 6.76 -31.24
N VAL A 153 -24.53 5.70 -31.74
CA VAL A 153 -24.31 4.34 -31.24
C VAL A 153 -22.92 3.85 -31.64
N ASP A 154 -22.44 4.18 -32.83
CA ASP A 154 -21.10 3.80 -33.27
C ASP A 154 -20.01 4.56 -32.50
N SER A 155 -20.20 5.85 -32.17
CA SER A 155 -19.27 6.55 -31.27
C SER A 155 -19.21 5.92 -29.88
N PHE A 156 -20.36 5.50 -29.32
CA PHE A 156 -20.36 4.76 -28.05
C PHE A 156 -19.67 3.40 -28.15
N ARG A 157 -19.76 2.70 -29.29
CA ARG A 157 -19.04 1.44 -29.51
C ARG A 157 -17.53 1.65 -29.57
N GLU A 158 -17.08 2.71 -30.24
CA GLU A 158 -15.67 3.08 -30.30
C GLU A 158 -15.12 3.43 -28.91
N GLU A 159 -15.86 4.24 -28.14
CA GLU A 159 -15.50 4.53 -26.75
C GLU A 159 -15.45 3.23 -25.92
N LEU A 160 -16.49 2.39 -25.94
CA LEU A 160 -16.47 1.12 -25.20
C LEU A 160 -15.28 0.22 -25.58
N ALA A 161 -14.91 0.17 -26.87
CA ALA A 161 -13.74 -0.57 -27.33
C ALA A 161 -12.43 0.03 -26.80
N GLN A 162 -12.33 1.36 -26.72
CA GLN A 162 -11.19 2.05 -26.12
C GLN A 162 -11.07 1.75 -24.63
N TRP A 163 -12.17 1.84 -23.87
CA TRP A 163 -12.20 1.53 -22.44
C TRP A 163 -11.83 0.06 -22.17
N ASP A 164 -12.29 -0.87 -23.01
CA ASP A 164 -11.91 -2.28 -22.92
C ASP A 164 -10.41 -2.49 -23.18
N MET A 165 -9.83 -1.75 -24.13
CA MET A 165 -8.39 -1.79 -24.42
C MET A 165 -7.57 -1.23 -23.25
N GLU A 166 -7.97 -0.07 -22.70
CA GLU A 166 -7.34 0.54 -21.53
C GLU A 166 -7.43 -0.39 -20.30
N ARG A 167 -8.59 -1.01 -20.08
CA ARG A 167 -8.76 -1.99 -19.00
C ARG A 167 -7.82 -3.18 -19.15
N ARG A 168 -7.68 -3.73 -20.37
CA ARG A 168 -6.76 -4.84 -20.63
C ARG A 168 -5.30 -4.45 -20.44
N ASN A 169 -4.91 -3.24 -20.86
CA ASN A 169 -3.57 -2.71 -20.64
C ASN A 169 -3.27 -2.56 -19.15
N PHE A 170 -4.20 -1.99 -18.38
CA PHE A 170 -4.07 -1.88 -16.93
C PHE A 170 -3.97 -3.24 -16.24
N GLN A 171 -4.77 -4.22 -16.68
CA GLN A 171 -4.69 -5.60 -16.18
C GLN A 171 -3.34 -6.25 -16.49
N ALA A 172 -2.79 -6.03 -17.68
CA ALA A 172 -1.46 -6.52 -18.07
C ALA A 172 -0.35 -5.89 -17.23
N GLU A 173 -0.38 -4.56 -17.04
CA GLU A 173 0.58 -3.83 -16.22
C GLU A 173 0.52 -4.27 -14.75
N ALA A 174 -0.68 -4.44 -14.19
CA ALA A 174 -0.85 -4.95 -12.83
C ALA A 174 -0.30 -6.38 -12.68
N ALA A 175 -0.50 -7.25 -13.68
CA ALA A 175 0.05 -8.60 -13.68
C ALA A 175 1.58 -8.60 -13.75
N GLU A 176 2.18 -7.70 -14.53
CA GLU A 176 3.64 -7.54 -14.62
C GLU A 176 4.24 -7.04 -13.30
N LYS A 177 3.62 -6.03 -12.67
CA LYS A 177 4.04 -5.54 -11.34
C LYS A 177 3.94 -6.63 -10.28
N LEU A 178 2.86 -7.41 -10.27
CA LEU A 178 2.72 -8.56 -9.36
C LEU A 178 3.78 -9.64 -9.62
N ALA A 179 4.13 -9.90 -10.88
CA ALA A 179 5.20 -10.83 -11.24
C ALA A 179 6.57 -10.32 -10.76
N SER A 180 6.87 -9.03 -10.95
CA SER A 180 8.11 -8.40 -10.46
C SER A 180 8.23 -8.49 -8.94
N MET A 181 7.19 -8.07 -8.21
CA MET A 181 7.19 -8.15 -6.74
C MET A 181 7.38 -9.58 -6.25
N ARG A 182 6.81 -10.57 -6.94
CA ARG A 182 7.02 -11.98 -6.61
C ARG A 182 8.49 -12.40 -6.78
N MET A 183 9.14 -11.98 -7.88
CA MET A 183 10.57 -12.23 -8.09
C MET A 183 11.43 -11.55 -7.01
N ASP A 184 11.08 -10.34 -6.59
CA ASP A 184 11.78 -9.63 -5.51
C ASP A 184 11.64 -10.36 -4.16
N ILE A 185 10.44 -10.86 -3.84
CA ILE A 185 10.21 -11.68 -2.63
C ILE A 185 11.04 -12.97 -2.67
N ASP A 186 11.09 -13.66 -3.82
CA ASP A 186 11.89 -14.87 -3.98
C ASP A 186 13.41 -14.57 -3.85
N ASN A 187 13.87 -13.42 -4.35
CA ASN A 187 15.25 -12.96 -4.18
C ASN A 187 15.57 -12.64 -2.71
N MET A 188 14.69 -11.92 -2.01
CA MET A 188 14.83 -11.65 -0.58
C MET A 188 14.87 -12.94 0.24
N ARG A 189 14.02 -13.91 -0.09
CA ARG A 189 14.03 -15.22 0.56
C ARG A 189 15.36 -15.94 0.36
N TYR A 190 15.89 -15.95 -0.86
CA TYR A 190 17.19 -16.54 -1.15
C TYR A 190 18.33 -15.83 -0.38
N GLN A 191 18.28 -14.50 -0.28
CA GLN A 191 19.26 -13.73 0.50
C GLN A 191 19.19 -14.07 2.00
N LEU A 192 17.98 -14.22 2.56
CA LEU A 192 17.79 -14.64 3.95
C LEU A 192 18.32 -16.06 4.19
N GLU A 193 18.03 -17.00 3.28
CA GLU A 193 18.56 -18.37 3.37
C GLU A 193 20.11 -18.39 3.31
N ARG A 194 20.72 -17.51 2.49
CA ARG A 194 22.18 -17.35 2.43
C ARG A 194 22.76 -16.73 3.69
N GLN A 195 22.13 -15.69 4.25
CA GLN A 195 22.55 -15.07 5.50
C GLN A 195 22.43 -16.04 6.68
N ASP A 196 21.37 -16.86 6.71
CA ASP A 196 21.19 -17.87 7.74
C ASP A 196 22.29 -18.94 7.68
N ALA A 197 22.66 -19.40 6.48
CA ALA A 197 23.81 -20.30 6.30
C ALA A 197 25.13 -19.67 6.79
N SER A 198 25.34 -18.38 6.54
CA SER A 198 26.51 -17.64 7.05
C SER A 198 26.49 -17.54 8.58
N ASN A 199 25.34 -17.22 9.19
CA ASN A 199 25.18 -17.16 10.64
C ASN A 199 25.42 -18.50 11.31
N HIS A 200 24.96 -19.60 10.71
CA HIS A 200 25.27 -20.96 11.18
C HIS A 200 26.76 -21.28 11.10
N SER A 201 27.46 -20.82 10.06
CA SER A 201 28.92 -20.96 9.95
C SER A 201 29.63 -20.17 11.05
N LEU A 202 29.22 -18.92 11.28
CA LEU A 202 29.78 -18.07 12.36
C LEU A 202 29.52 -18.66 13.74
N HIS A 203 28.32 -19.19 14.00
CA HIS A 203 28.02 -19.91 15.25
C HIS A 203 28.98 -21.08 15.48
N ARG A 204 29.23 -21.91 14.46
CA ARG A 204 30.20 -23.01 14.59
C ARG A 204 31.62 -22.52 14.88
N THR A 205 32.03 -21.38 14.31
CA THR A 205 33.34 -20.80 14.63
C THR A 205 33.39 -20.23 16.04
N MET A 206 32.31 -19.60 16.50
CA MET A 206 32.17 -19.10 17.86
C MET A 206 32.22 -20.26 18.88
N ASP A 207 31.50 -21.35 18.63
CA ASP A 207 31.52 -22.55 19.48
C ASP A 207 32.94 -23.13 19.61
N ARG A 208 33.73 -23.13 18.52
CA ARG A 208 35.13 -23.56 18.55
C ARG A 208 36.00 -22.63 19.40
N VAL A 209 35.84 -21.32 19.25
CA VAL A 209 36.58 -20.33 20.04
C VAL A 209 36.22 -20.43 21.52
N VAL A 210 34.94 -20.59 21.85
CA VAL A 210 34.47 -20.83 23.23
C VAL A 210 35.08 -22.12 23.80
N GLY A 211 35.12 -23.19 23.00
CA GLY A 211 35.80 -24.43 23.39
C GLY A 211 37.29 -24.24 23.67
N GLN A 212 38.01 -23.50 22.82
CA GLN A 212 39.42 -23.17 23.02
C GLN A 212 39.64 -22.28 24.25
N LEU A 213 38.77 -21.29 24.49
CA LEU A 213 38.84 -20.42 25.66
C LEU A 213 38.65 -21.23 26.95
N THR A 214 37.70 -22.16 26.95
CA THR A 214 37.46 -23.08 28.07
C THR A 214 38.69 -23.94 28.34
N GLN A 215 39.32 -24.48 27.29
CA GLN A 215 40.56 -25.27 27.41
C GLN A 215 41.72 -24.44 27.97
N VAL A 216 41.90 -23.20 27.50
CA VAL A 216 42.93 -22.28 28.03
C VAL A 216 42.66 -21.95 29.49
N GLN A 217 41.40 -21.75 29.87
CA GLN A 217 41.00 -21.51 31.26
C GLN A 217 41.31 -22.72 32.14
N GLU A 218 40.99 -23.94 31.73
CA GLU A 218 41.34 -25.16 32.45
C GLU A 218 42.86 -25.32 32.62
N VAL A 219 43.66 -25.04 31.59
CA VAL A 219 45.12 -25.07 31.68
C VAL A 219 45.64 -24.00 32.66
N SER A 220 45.06 -22.80 32.64
CA SER A 220 45.40 -21.72 33.57
C SER A 220 45.10 -22.12 35.02
N ASP A 221 43.92 -22.70 35.27
CA ASP A 221 43.51 -23.15 36.60
C ASP A 221 44.39 -24.30 37.10
N ASN A 222 44.76 -25.24 36.22
CA ASN A 222 45.71 -26.30 36.55
C ASN A 222 47.11 -25.75 36.91
N LEU A 223 47.59 -24.74 36.18
CA LEU A 223 48.87 -24.09 36.48
C LEU A 223 48.82 -23.34 37.82
N ARG A 224 47.71 -22.64 38.11
CA ARG A 224 47.48 -21.99 39.41
C ARG A 224 47.54 -23.01 40.54
N GLN A 225 46.79 -24.11 40.42
CA GLN A 225 46.81 -25.19 41.42
C GLN A 225 48.21 -25.80 41.61
N TYR A 226 49.00 -25.93 40.53
CA TYR A 226 50.37 -26.43 40.61
C TYR A 226 51.29 -25.46 41.36
N VAL A 227 51.19 -24.15 41.07
CA VAL A 227 51.95 -23.11 41.78
C VAL A 227 51.57 -23.08 43.26
N ASP A 228 50.28 -23.14 43.58
CA ASP A 228 49.79 -23.17 44.96
C ASP A 228 50.33 -24.38 45.74
N LYS A 229 50.30 -25.58 45.13
CA LYS A 229 50.89 -26.79 45.72
C LYS A 229 52.39 -26.65 45.95
N ARG A 230 53.13 -26.05 45.01
CA ARG A 230 54.57 -25.83 45.14
C ARG A 230 54.89 -24.83 46.24
N LEU A 231 54.11 -23.74 46.34
CA LEU A 231 54.22 -22.76 47.42
C LEU A 231 53.93 -23.40 48.78
N GLU A 232 52.91 -24.25 48.88
CA GLU A 232 52.59 -24.99 50.10
C GLU A 232 53.73 -25.95 50.50
N GLN A 233 54.31 -26.66 49.53
CA GLN A 233 55.46 -27.54 49.76
C GLN A 233 56.70 -26.76 50.22
N GLN A 234 57.01 -25.63 49.58
CA GLN A 234 58.11 -24.77 49.98
C GLN A 234 57.87 -24.16 51.37
N GLY A 235 56.63 -23.75 51.67
CA GLY A 235 56.24 -23.29 52.99
C GLY A 235 56.43 -24.34 54.08
N LYS A 236 56.04 -25.60 53.81
CA LYS A 236 56.31 -26.73 54.72
C LYS A 236 57.81 -26.95 54.94
N LEU A 237 58.60 -26.97 53.86
CA LEU A 237 60.06 -27.13 53.95
C LEU A 237 60.72 -26.02 54.76
N LEU A 238 60.34 -24.76 54.50
CA LEU A 238 60.84 -23.60 55.23
C LEU A 238 60.48 -23.71 56.71
N ASN A 239 59.22 -24.03 57.04
CA ASN A 239 58.81 -24.21 58.43
C ASN A 239 59.59 -25.34 59.13
N THR A 240 59.81 -26.48 58.48
CA THR A 240 60.66 -27.55 59.03
C THR A 240 62.09 -27.06 59.26
N LYS A 241 62.67 -26.30 58.33
CA LYS A 241 64.02 -25.73 58.52
C LYS A 241 64.07 -24.70 59.64
N THR A 242 63.05 -23.85 59.76
CA THR A 242 62.93 -22.90 60.87
C THR A 242 62.89 -23.66 62.19
N THR A 243 62.03 -24.67 62.33
CA THR A 243 61.98 -25.48 63.57
C THR A 243 63.28 -26.22 63.84
N ASP A 244 63.95 -26.75 62.80
CA ASP A 244 65.27 -27.41 62.95
C ASP A 244 66.32 -26.43 63.47
N PHE A 245 66.32 -25.19 62.96
CA PHE A 245 67.24 -24.14 63.40
C PHE A 245 66.92 -23.66 64.81
N GLU A 246 65.65 -23.48 65.17
CA GLU A 246 65.22 -23.16 66.52
C GLU A 246 65.69 -24.23 67.52
N VAL A 247 65.50 -25.51 67.22
CA VAL A 247 65.99 -26.62 68.05
C VAL A 247 67.51 -26.62 68.18
N LYS A 248 68.24 -26.40 67.08
CA LYS A 248 69.71 -26.31 67.11
C LYS A 248 70.19 -25.13 67.94
N LEU A 249 69.53 -23.98 67.81
CA LEU A 249 69.87 -22.77 68.57
C LEU A 249 69.67 -23.00 70.06
N VAL A 250 68.52 -23.56 70.47
CA VAL A 250 68.27 -23.98 71.85
C VAL A 250 69.32 -24.98 72.35
N SER A 251 69.73 -25.95 71.51
CA SER A 251 70.78 -26.92 71.88
C SER A 251 72.16 -26.29 72.05
N LEU A 252 72.49 -25.27 71.26
CA LEU A 252 73.74 -24.52 71.36
C LEU A 252 73.72 -23.62 72.60
N GLU A 253 72.60 -22.95 72.88
CA GLU A 253 72.39 -22.18 74.10
C GLU A 253 72.54 -23.06 75.35
N ALA A 254 71.99 -24.28 75.33
CA ALA A 254 72.14 -25.24 76.42
C ALA A 254 73.60 -25.70 76.60
N ARG A 255 74.32 -26.02 75.52
CA ARG A 255 75.75 -26.38 75.59
C ARG A 255 76.62 -25.22 76.05
N HIS A 256 76.32 -24.00 75.60
CA HIS A 256 77.02 -22.81 76.05
C HIS A 256 76.81 -22.60 77.55
N SER A 257 75.58 -22.77 78.03
CA SER A 257 75.27 -22.70 79.47
C SER A 257 76.03 -23.77 80.25
N GLN A 258 76.04 -25.02 79.76
CA GLN A 258 76.81 -26.10 80.37
C GLN A 258 78.32 -25.82 80.41
N LEU A 259 78.92 -25.37 79.31
CA LEU A 259 80.35 -25.01 79.28
C LEU A 259 80.66 -23.82 80.20
N SER A 260 79.74 -22.87 80.28
CA SER A 260 79.84 -21.77 81.23
C SER A 260 79.83 -22.28 82.67
N ASP A 261 78.95 -23.24 83.00
CA ASP A 261 78.91 -23.90 84.31
C ASP A 261 80.16 -24.77 84.57
N ASP A 262 80.72 -25.45 83.56
CA ASP A 262 81.94 -26.24 83.74
C ASP A 262 83.19 -25.36 83.99
N LEU A 263 83.27 -24.19 83.33
CA LEU A 263 84.37 -23.23 83.44
C LEU A 263 84.28 -22.34 84.67
N TRP A 264 83.07 -21.89 85.01
CA TRP A 264 82.80 -20.89 86.04
C TRP A 264 81.99 -21.42 87.23
N GLY A 265 81.53 -22.67 87.19
CA GLY A 265 80.84 -23.30 88.30
C GLY A 265 81.76 -23.51 89.49
N GLU A 266 81.17 -23.45 90.69
CA GLU A 266 81.91 -23.50 91.96
C GLU A 266 82.71 -24.80 92.18
N GLU A 267 82.47 -25.86 91.40
CA GLU A 267 83.07 -27.19 91.61
C GLU A 267 84.23 -27.55 90.66
N THR A 268 84.48 -26.82 89.56
CA THR A 268 85.51 -27.22 88.57
C THR A 268 86.21 -26.06 87.84
N GLY A 269 87.40 -26.37 87.29
CA GLY A 269 88.16 -25.50 86.41
C GLY A 269 89.08 -24.54 87.16
N LEU A 270 88.76 -23.25 87.15
CA LEU A 270 89.63 -22.23 87.74
C LEU A 270 89.63 -22.24 89.27
N ALA A 271 88.48 -22.49 89.89
CA ALA A 271 88.34 -22.55 91.35
C ALA A 271 89.13 -23.74 91.94
N LYS A 272 89.12 -24.89 91.25
CA LYS A 272 89.91 -26.06 91.64
C LYS A 272 91.40 -25.85 91.41
N VAL A 273 91.81 -25.29 90.26
CA VAL A 273 93.22 -25.00 90.00
C VAL A 273 93.77 -23.98 91.00
N THR A 274 93.00 -22.96 91.39
CA THR A 274 93.41 -22.03 92.47
C THR A 274 93.47 -22.71 93.83
N HIS A 275 92.59 -23.66 94.13
CA HIS A 275 92.67 -24.47 95.35
C HIS A 275 93.90 -25.38 95.37
N ASP A 276 94.19 -26.09 94.28
CA ASP A 276 95.35 -26.98 94.17
C ASP A 276 96.67 -26.19 94.19
N LEU A 277 96.69 -24.97 93.64
CA LEU A 277 97.82 -24.02 93.77
C LEU A 277 98.02 -23.55 95.21
N ALA A 278 96.94 -23.23 95.93
CA ALA A 278 97.03 -22.88 97.35
C ALA A 278 97.50 -24.05 98.22
N ALA A 279 97.10 -25.29 97.87
CA ALA A 279 97.55 -26.50 98.56
C ALA A 279 99.04 -26.78 98.31
N THR A 280 99.52 -26.60 97.07
CA THR A 280 100.96 -26.74 96.77
C THR A 280 101.80 -25.66 97.43
N ASP A 281 101.32 -24.42 97.53
CA ASP A 281 102.00 -23.34 98.25
C ASP A 281 102.11 -23.64 99.76
N ALA A 282 101.09 -24.27 100.34
CA ALA A 282 101.13 -24.73 101.73
C ALA A 282 102.19 -25.82 101.97
N ILE A 283 102.32 -26.80 101.08
CA ILE A 283 103.33 -27.88 101.16
C ILE A 283 104.76 -27.31 101.03
N VAL A 284 104.96 -26.36 100.10
CA VAL A 284 106.27 -25.70 99.93
C VAL A 284 106.64 -24.88 101.17
N SER A 285 105.67 -24.24 101.82
CA SER A 285 105.86 -23.53 103.08
C SER A 285 106.22 -24.47 104.24
N GLU A 286 105.60 -25.66 104.32
CA GLU A 286 105.87 -26.70 105.31
C GLU A 286 107.31 -27.25 105.19
N HIS A 287 107.75 -27.65 103.99
CA HIS A 287 109.14 -28.07 103.77
C HIS A 287 110.14 -26.93 103.99
N GLY A 288 109.75 -25.67 103.73
CA GLY A 288 110.52 -24.50 104.12
C GLY A 288 110.74 -24.43 105.63
N GLY A 289 109.71 -24.76 106.43
CA GLY A 289 109.79 -24.87 107.88
C GLY A 289 110.68 -26.01 108.38
N GLU A 290 110.62 -27.18 107.75
CA GLU A 290 111.46 -28.34 108.09
C GLU A 290 112.96 -28.08 107.80
N ILE A 291 113.27 -27.38 106.69
CA ILE A 291 114.64 -26.94 106.37
C ILE A 291 115.14 -25.92 107.40
N GLN A 292 114.26 -25.08 107.94
CA GLN A 292 114.60 -24.11 108.97
C GLN A 292 114.80 -24.77 110.34
N ALA A 293 113.99 -25.78 110.68
CA ALA A 293 114.16 -26.61 111.87
C ALA A 293 115.48 -27.43 111.83
N MET A 294 115.85 -27.98 110.66
CA MET A 294 117.14 -28.64 110.44
C MET A 294 118.36 -27.70 110.55
N ARG A 295 118.15 -26.38 110.50
CA ARG A 295 119.20 -25.36 110.72
C ARG A 295 119.43 -25.04 112.20
N GLU A 296 118.42 -25.21 113.06
CA GLU A 296 118.46 -24.84 114.47
C GLU A 296 118.90 -26.01 115.36
N ASP A 297 118.57 -27.24 114.99
CA ASP A 297 119.19 -28.43 115.55
C ASP A 297 120.55 -28.66 114.90
N LYS A 298 121.59 -28.95 115.70
CA LYS A 298 122.90 -29.40 115.19
C LYS A 298 122.76 -30.81 114.63
N ALA A 299 122.06 -30.91 113.50
CA ALA A 299 121.75 -32.14 112.81
C ALA A 299 123.06 -32.85 112.43
N SER A 300 123.08 -34.14 112.76
CA SER A 300 124.12 -35.08 112.39
C SER A 300 124.36 -34.99 110.88
N LEU A 301 125.64 -34.93 110.46
CA LEU A 301 126.05 -34.89 109.06
C LEU A 301 125.32 -35.94 108.19
N ARG A 302 124.94 -37.09 108.78
CA ARG A 302 124.17 -38.15 108.12
C ARG A 302 122.74 -37.79 107.72
N GLN A 303 122.07 -36.89 108.44
CA GLN A 303 120.70 -36.46 108.11
C GLN A 303 120.70 -35.45 106.97
N VAL A 304 121.72 -34.58 106.92
CA VAL A 304 121.93 -33.67 105.78
C VAL A 304 122.31 -34.44 104.52
N GLU A 305 123.16 -35.48 104.64
CA GLU A 305 123.49 -36.36 103.50
C GLU A 305 122.27 -37.11 102.96
N ALA A 306 121.38 -37.62 103.82
CA ALA A 306 120.15 -38.31 103.37
C ALA A 306 119.20 -37.38 102.61
N VAL A 307 118.94 -36.17 103.13
CA VAL A 307 118.12 -35.16 102.44
C VAL A 307 118.79 -34.70 101.15
N GLN A 308 120.12 -34.59 101.13
CA GLN A 308 120.86 -34.22 99.93
C GLN A 308 120.79 -35.32 98.85
N GLU A 309 120.76 -36.61 99.24
CA GLU A 309 120.56 -37.74 98.34
C GLU A 309 119.12 -37.78 97.78
N GLU A 310 118.11 -37.53 98.62
CA GLU A 310 116.70 -37.44 98.20
C GLU A 310 116.46 -36.25 97.25
N VAL A 311 117.02 -35.08 97.53
CA VAL A 311 116.97 -33.91 96.64
C VAL A 311 117.69 -34.19 95.31
N HIS A 312 118.81 -34.93 95.33
CA HIS A 312 119.50 -35.33 94.11
C HIS A 312 118.72 -36.33 93.27
N LEU A 313 117.99 -37.25 93.91
CA LEU A 313 117.12 -38.22 93.24
C LEU A 313 115.91 -37.52 92.61
N LEU A 314 115.25 -36.63 93.36
CA LEU A 314 114.14 -35.80 92.88
C LEU A 314 114.58 -34.89 91.73
N LYS A 315 115.76 -34.28 91.81
CA LYS A 315 116.34 -33.47 90.73
C LYS A 315 116.58 -34.30 89.46
N ARG A 316 116.95 -35.58 89.59
CA ARG A 316 117.14 -36.49 88.45
C ARG A 316 115.79 -36.87 87.82
N GLU A 317 114.80 -37.21 88.62
CA GLU A 317 113.45 -37.51 88.13
C GLU A 317 112.79 -36.30 87.47
N ALA A 318 112.86 -35.12 88.10
CA ALA A 318 112.35 -33.88 87.53
C ALA A 318 113.03 -33.54 86.19
N ASN A 319 114.35 -33.74 86.07
CA ASN A 319 115.06 -33.54 84.79
C ASN A 319 114.65 -34.55 83.72
N ASN A 320 114.41 -35.82 84.09
CA ASN A 320 113.91 -36.83 83.15
C ASN A 320 112.49 -36.50 82.68
N HIS A 321 111.61 -36.05 83.59
CA HIS A 321 110.25 -35.60 83.23
C HIS A 321 110.27 -34.36 82.33
N ILE A 322 111.13 -33.37 82.62
CA ILE A 322 111.29 -32.19 81.77
C ILE A 322 111.83 -32.58 80.38
N HIS A 323 112.75 -33.54 80.29
CA HIS A 323 113.23 -34.04 79.00
C HIS A 323 112.14 -34.75 78.19
N ALA A 324 111.36 -35.63 78.83
CA ALA A 324 110.23 -36.30 78.17
C ALA A 324 109.14 -35.31 77.74
N LEU A 325 108.89 -34.27 78.55
CA LEU A 325 107.94 -33.20 78.22
C LEU A 325 108.44 -32.34 77.05
N ARG A 326 109.75 -32.06 77.00
CA ARG A 326 110.37 -31.33 75.90
C ARG A 326 110.27 -32.11 74.59
N GLU A 327 110.51 -33.42 74.62
CA GLU A 327 110.42 -34.27 73.42
C GLU A 327 108.99 -34.39 72.92
N THR A 328 108.02 -34.60 73.81
CA THR A 328 106.59 -34.64 73.45
C THR A 328 106.11 -33.30 72.89
N VAL A 329 106.49 -32.17 73.50
CA VAL A 329 106.18 -30.83 72.98
C VAL A 329 106.86 -30.59 71.62
N SER A 330 108.11 -30.99 71.43
CA SER A 330 108.79 -30.86 70.14
C SER A 330 108.10 -31.67 69.04
N THR A 331 107.73 -32.93 69.30
CA THR A 331 106.95 -33.73 68.33
C THR A 331 105.56 -33.15 68.08
N MET A 332 104.90 -32.59 69.10
CA MET A 332 103.59 -31.95 68.93
C MET A 332 103.68 -30.68 68.09
N ILE A 333 104.70 -29.84 68.31
CA ILE A 333 104.95 -28.63 67.50
C ILE A 333 105.24 -29.00 66.05
N GLU A 334 106.03 -30.04 65.80
CA GLU A 334 106.37 -30.48 64.45
C GLU A 334 105.16 -31.08 63.72
N ASN A 335 104.33 -31.87 64.42
CA ASN A 335 103.05 -32.35 63.90
C ASN A 335 102.05 -31.21 63.62
N VAL A 336 101.93 -30.24 64.54
CA VAL A 336 101.06 -29.07 64.36
C VAL A 336 101.54 -28.23 63.18
N LYS A 337 102.86 -28.04 63.02
CA LYS A 337 103.43 -27.32 61.88
C LYS A 337 103.13 -28.04 60.56
N SER A 338 103.31 -29.36 60.50
CA SER A 338 102.98 -30.16 59.31
C SER A 338 101.48 -30.14 58.99
N HIS A 339 100.62 -30.22 60.00
CA HIS A 339 99.17 -30.09 59.83
C HIS A 339 98.77 -28.68 59.39
N PHE A 340 99.42 -27.63 59.90
CA PHE A 340 99.18 -26.25 59.47
C PHE A 340 99.64 -26.01 58.04
N GLU A 341 100.81 -26.50 57.63
CA GLU A 341 101.29 -26.39 56.24
C GLU A 341 100.31 -27.11 55.29
N THR A 342 99.91 -28.34 55.60
CA THR A 342 98.94 -29.10 54.80
C THR A 342 97.55 -28.43 54.78
N ALA A 343 97.07 -27.93 55.92
CA ALA A 343 95.80 -27.21 56.00
C ALA A 343 95.85 -25.87 55.24
N THR A 344 96.97 -25.17 55.30
CA THR A 344 97.17 -23.91 54.57
C THR A 344 97.20 -24.17 53.07
N ASP A 345 97.91 -25.20 52.61
CA ASP A 345 97.98 -25.59 51.21
C ASP A 345 96.63 -26.06 50.67
N THR A 346 95.89 -26.87 51.43
CA THR A 346 94.54 -27.30 51.05
C THR A 346 93.55 -26.13 51.02
N VAL A 347 93.62 -25.19 51.96
CA VAL A 347 92.81 -23.96 51.93
C VAL A 347 93.21 -23.07 50.77
N ALA A 348 94.50 -22.94 50.46
CA ALA A 348 94.97 -22.17 49.31
C ALA A 348 94.50 -22.79 47.98
N GLN A 349 94.58 -24.11 47.85
CA GLN A 349 94.07 -24.84 46.69
C GLN A 349 92.55 -24.71 46.57
N HIS A 350 91.82 -24.91 47.66
CA HIS A 350 90.36 -24.74 47.69
C HIS A 350 89.95 -23.30 47.34
N ASN A 351 90.64 -22.29 47.86
CA ASN A 351 90.38 -20.89 47.52
C ASN A 351 90.69 -20.58 46.04
N ALA A 352 91.73 -21.20 45.47
CA ALA A 352 92.04 -21.06 44.05
C ALA A 352 90.99 -21.73 43.16
N GLU A 353 90.51 -22.92 43.54
CA GLU A 353 89.43 -23.63 42.84
C GLU A 353 88.11 -22.87 42.94
N LEU A 354 87.73 -22.39 44.12
CA LEU A 354 86.54 -21.57 44.35
C LEU A 354 86.59 -20.26 43.54
N MET A 355 87.73 -19.58 43.51
CA MET A 355 87.91 -18.37 42.68
C MET A 355 87.79 -18.68 41.18
N LYS A 356 88.27 -19.83 40.74
CA LYS A 356 88.13 -20.28 39.34
C LYS A 356 86.68 -20.59 39.00
N GLU A 357 85.98 -21.31 39.87
CA GLU A 357 84.56 -21.61 39.73
C GLU A 357 83.71 -20.35 39.71
N MET A 358 83.96 -19.40 40.63
CA MET A 358 83.29 -18.09 40.62
C MET A 358 83.54 -17.32 39.31
N ARG A 359 84.77 -17.30 38.77
CA ARG A 359 85.05 -16.66 37.48
C ARG A 359 84.27 -17.31 36.33
N ILE A 360 84.20 -18.64 36.30
CA ILE A 360 83.45 -19.38 35.29
C ILE A 360 81.96 -19.06 35.42
N SER A 361 81.41 -19.13 36.63
CA SER A 361 80.01 -18.81 36.92
C SER A 361 79.65 -17.38 36.51
N PHE A 362 80.46 -16.39 36.86
CA PHE A 362 80.22 -15.00 36.44
C PHE A 362 80.33 -14.81 34.93
N GLN A 363 81.26 -15.51 34.27
CA GLN A 363 81.37 -15.45 32.81
C GLN A 363 80.13 -16.06 32.14
N ASP A 364 79.60 -17.15 32.67
CA ASP A 364 78.37 -17.78 32.18
C ASP A 364 77.14 -16.89 32.41
N GLU A 365 77.02 -16.27 33.59
CA GLU A 365 75.96 -15.29 33.87
C GLU A 365 76.03 -14.06 32.95
N LEU A 366 77.24 -13.57 32.65
CA LEU A 366 77.44 -12.48 31.69
C LEU A 366 77.02 -12.90 30.27
N ASN A 367 77.37 -14.13 29.85
CA ASN A 367 76.96 -14.68 28.57
C ASN A 367 75.44 -14.86 28.47
N GLN A 368 74.80 -15.37 29.54
CA GLN A 368 73.34 -15.49 29.62
C GLN A 368 72.66 -14.11 29.58
N SER A 369 73.20 -13.13 30.30
CA SER A 369 72.70 -11.75 30.30
C SER A 369 72.83 -11.10 28.92
N ALA A 370 73.93 -11.35 28.21
CA ALA A 370 74.11 -10.89 26.84
C ALA A 370 73.08 -11.53 25.89
N LYS A 371 72.86 -12.84 26.01
CA LYS A 371 71.86 -13.57 25.21
C LYS A 371 70.44 -13.04 25.45
N LEU A 372 70.05 -12.82 26.71
CA LEU A 372 68.76 -12.24 27.07
C LEU A 372 68.57 -10.84 26.48
N ARG A 373 69.61 -9.99 26.51
CA ARG A 373 69.55 -8.67 25.87
C ARG A 373 69.31 -8.78 24.37
N THR A 374 69.96 -9.73 23.69
CA THR A 374 69.73 -9.97 22.25
C THR A 374 68.32 -10.46 21.98
N GLU A 375 67.79 -11.38 22.79
CA GLU A 375 66.41 -11.87 22.67
C GLU A 375 65.39 -10.75 22.91
N ILE A 376 65.60 -9.89 23.91
CA ILE A 376 64.76 -8.72 24.18
C ILE A 376 64.81 -7.72 23.02
N MET A 377 65.99 -7.42 22.48
CA MET A 377 66.14 -6.53 21.32
C MET A 377 65.40 -7.08 20.09
N ASN A 378 65.56 -8.38 19.81
CA ASN A 378 64.86 -9.04 18.71
C ASN A 378 63.33 -9.04 18.93
N PHE A 379 62.89 -9.30 20.16
CA PHE A 379 61.47 -9.24 20.52
C PHE A 379 60.91 -7.82 20.34
N MET A 380 61.62 -6.79 20.81
CA MET A 380 61.22 -5.39 20.64
C MET A 380 61.12 -5.01 19.15
N GLN A 381 62.11 -5.40 18.34
CA GLN A 381 62.09 -5.13 16.91
C GLN A 381 60.91 -5.85 16.22
N ASN A 382 60.68 -7.12 16.55
CA ASN A 382 59.54 -7.88 16.03
C ASN A 382 58.19 -7.30 16.48
N ALA A 383 58.09 -6.84 17.73
CA ALA A 383 56.89 -6.19 18.25
C ALA A 383 56.63 -4.86 17.53
N GLN A 384 57.69 -4.08 17.26
CA GLN A 384 57.58 -2.83 16.52
C GLN A 384 57.13 -3.05 15.07
N VAL A 385 57.68 -4.04 14.36
CA VAL A 385 57.23 -4.41 13.00
C VAL A 385 55.78 -4.90 13.00
N LYS A 386 55.38 -5.70 14.00
CA LYS A 386 53.98 -6.13 14.14
C LYS A 386 53.04 -4.96 14.44
N MET A 387 53.48 -3.99 15.22
CA MET A 387 52.70 -2.80 15.52
C MET A 387 52.52 -1.93 14.27
N THR A 388 53.58 -1.68 13.49
CA THR A 388 53.48 -0.90 12.24
C THR A 388 52.61 -1.59 11.19
N THR A 389 52.68 -2.92 11.09
CA THR A 389 51.81 -3.68 10.17
C THR A 389 50.35 -3.66 10.62
N LEU A 390 50.09 -3.72 11.93
CA LEU A 390 48.73 -3.53 12.47
C LEU A 390 48.20 -2.13 12.19
N GLU A 391 49.01 -1.09 12.38
CA GLU A 391 48.65 0.30 12.04
C GLU A 391 48.32 0.46 10.55
N GLU A 392 49.10 -0.14 9.66
CA GLU A 392 48.84 -0.15 8.22
C GLU A 392 47.52 -0.87 7.87
N THR A 393 47.30 -2.08 8.41
CA THR A 393 46.04 -2.81 8.18
C THR A 393 44.83 -2.08 8.76
N PHE A 394 45.00 -1.36 9.87
CA PHE A 394 43.95 -0.56 10.48
C PHE A 394 43.64 0.68 9.61
N ALA A 395 44.66 1.36 9.09
CA ALA A 395 44.50 2.47 8.17
C ALA A 395 43.79 2.04 6.87
N ASP A 396 44.15 0.90 6.30
CA ASP A 396 43.50 0.33 5.11
C ASP A 396 42.04 -0.03 5.39
N SER A 397 41.78 -0.67 6.53
CA SER A 397 40.41 -1.01 6.96
C SER A 397 39.56 0.25 7.19
N GLN A 398 40.16 1.30 7.74
CA GLN A 398 39.50 2.58 7.94
C GLN A 398 39.16 3.25 6.60
N ALA A 399 40.13 3.33 5.68
CA ALA A 399 39.91 3.87 4.33
C ALA A 399 38.84 3.10 3.54
N SER A 400 38.84 1.76 3.65
CA SER A 400 37.80 0.92 3.04
C SER A 400 36.42 1.15 3.65
N THR A 401 36.35 1.41 4.96
CA THR A 401 35.08 1.69 5.64
C THR A 401 34.56 3.07 5.22
N ASP A 402 35.45 4.07 5.12
CA ASP A 402 35.09 5.41 4.67
C ASP A 402 34.59 5.42 3.21
N ASP A 403 35.22 4.67 2.29
CA ASP A 403 34.73 4.50 0.91
C ASP A 403 33.33 3.86 0.88
N MET A 404 33.10 2.83 1.70
CA MET A 404 31.79 2.18 1.81
C MET A 404 30.72 3.14 2.35
N VAL A 405 31.05 3.92 3.38
CA VAL A 405 30.14 4.94 3.94
C VAL A 405 29.83 6.03 2.92
N GLN A 406 30.82 6.49 2.15
CA GLN A 406 30.60 7.46 1.08
C GLN A 406 29.71 6.90 -0.03
N ARG A 407 29.92 5.65 -0.44
CA ARG A 407 29.08 4.98 -1.46
C ARG A 407 27.63 4.86 -0.99
N VAL A 408 27.41 4.38 0.23
CA VAL A 408 26.07 4.25 0.81
C VAL A 408 25.40 5.62 0.96
N SER A 409 26.15 6.65 1.38
CA SER A 409 25.63 8.00 1.48
C SER A 409 25.20 8.56 0.12
N GLY A 410 26.01 8.34 -0.93
CA GLY A 410 25.66 8.71 -2.30
C GLY A 410 24.43 7.96 -2.82
N GLU A 411 24.32 6.66 -2.53
CA GLU A 411 23.13 5.88 -2.89
C GLU A 411 21.87 6.40 -2.19
N LEU A 412 21.96 6.74 -0.90
CA LEU A 412 20.85 7.35 -0.14
C LEU A 412 20.43 8.70 -0.72
N ASP A 413 21.37 9.56 -1.12
CA ASP A 413 21.06 10.84 -1.76
C ASP A 413 20.38 10.66 -3.11
N THR A 414 20.83 9.69 -3.92
CA THR A 414 20.16 9.37 -5.19
C THR A 414 18.75 8.81 -4.99
N LEU A 415 18.54 8.00 -3.96
CA LEU A 415 17.24 7.45 -3.59
C LEU A 415 16.29 8.56 -3.08
N ALA A 416 16.78 9.46 -2.23
CA ALA A 416 16.05 10.64 -1.79
C ALA A 416 15.64 11.52 -2.98
N GLY A 417 16.55 11.71 -3.94
CA GLY A 417 16.27 12.42 -5.19
C GLY A 417 15.18 11.75 -6.04
N ARG A 418 15.17 10.41 -6.13
CA ARG A 418 14.10 9.66 -6.82
C ARG A 418 12.76 9.79 -6.11
N LEU A 419 12.72 9.58 -4.79
CA LEU A 419 11.50 9.71 -3.99
C LEU A 419 10.90 11.13 -4.09
N HIS A 420 11.73 12.17 -4.17
CA HIS A 420 11.24 13.53 -4.37
C HIS A 420 10.60 13.73 -5.75
N ARG A 421 11.21 13.16 -6.82
CA ARG A 421 10.64 13.20 -8.17
C ARG A 421 9.35 12.40 -8.27
N GLU A 422 9.29 11.22 -7.65
CA GLU A 422 8.09 10.39 -7.57
C GLU A 422 6.96 11.11 -6.83
N ARG A 423 7.23 11.71 -5.66
CA ARG A 423 6.24 12.51 -4.94
C ARG A 423 5.72 13.69 -5.78
N SER A 424 6.61 14.39 -6.48
CA SER A 424 6.21 15.48 -7.37
C SER A 424 5.34 15.00 -8.54
N ASN A 425 5.66 13.83 -9.11
CA ASN A 425 4.87 13.19 -10.15
C ASN A 425 3.48 12.77 -9.65
N ASP A 426 3.41 12.15 -8.47
CA ASP A 426 2.16 11.76 -7.83
C ASP A 426 1.28 12.98 -7.51
N GLU A 427 1.89 14.08 -7.05
CA GLU A 427 1.17 15.34 -6.83
C GLU A 427 0.60 15.92 -8.14
N MET A 428 1.36 15.85 -9.24
CA MET A 428 0.87 16.27 -10.56
C MET A 428 -0.28 15.38 -11.07
N GLN A 429 -0.17 14.05 -10.92
CA GLN A 429 -1.24 13.12 -11.28
C GLN A 429 -2.50 13.35 -10.44
N THR A 430 -2.34 13.57 -9.13
CA THR A 430 -3.47 13.85 -8.23
C THR A 430 -4.16 15.17 -8.59
N LYS A 431 -3.41 16.21 -8.98
CA LYS A 431 -3.97 17.47 -9.47
C LYS A 431 -4.76 17.27 -10.77
N SER A 432 -4.17 16.55 -11.74
CA SER A 432 -4.83 16.23 -13.01
C SER A 432 -6.13 15.43 -12.78
N MET A 433 -6.10 14.39 -11.96
CA MET A 433 -7.29 13.61 -11.59
C MET A 433 -8.36 14.48 -10.92
N ARG A 434 -7.97 15.40 -10.03
CA ARG A 434 -8.91 16.33 -9.37
C ARG A 434 -9.58 17.27 -10.38
N GLU A 435 -8.84 17.77 -11.37
CA GLU A 435 -9.38 18.58 -12.46
C GLU A 435 -10.34 17.78 -13.36
N HIS A 436 -10.02 16.52 -13.64
CA HIS A 436 -10.91 15.64 -14.42
C HIS A 436 -12.21 15.32 -13.64
N LEU A 437 -12.11 15.05 -12.34
CA LEU A 437 -13.28 14.81 -11.48
C LEU A 437 -14.13 16.07 -11.32
N SER A 438 -13.54 17.26 -11.20
CA SER A 438 -14.31 18.50 -11.12
C SER A 438 -15.02 18.80 -12.45
N SER A 439 -14.37 18.53 -13.58
CA SER A 439 -14.98 18.61 -14.92
C SER A 439 -16.13 17.61 -15.08
N MET A 440 -15.93 16.33 -14.72
CA MET A 440 -17.00 15.33 -14.72
C MET A 440 -18.17 15.71 -13.81
N SER A 441 -17.89 16.25 -12.63
CA SER A 441 -18.92 16.70 -11.70
C SER A 441 -19.74 17.86 -12.27
N THR A 442 -19.12 18.82 -12.96
CA THR A 442 -19.85 19.93 -13.59
C THR A 442 -20.68 19.45 -14.79
N ALA A 443 -20.16 18.53 -15.59
CA ALA A 443 -20.90 17.89 -16.68
C ALA A 443 -22.10 17.08 -16.15
N SER A 444 -21.90 16.27 -15.10
CA SER A 444 -22.98 15.51 -14.45
C SER A 444 -24.06 16.42 -13.87
N ALA A 445 -23.68 17.54 -13.25
CA ALA A 445 -24.62 18.53 -12.75
C ALA A 445 -25.41 19.23 -13.87
N ALA A 446 -24.81 19.41 -15.05
CA ALA A 446 -25.50 19.95 -16.23
C ALA A 446 -26.52 18.95 -16.80
N VAL A 447 -26.15 17.66 -16.89
CA VAL A 447 -27.07 16.58 -17.31
C VAL A 447 -28.23 16.42 -16.32
N SER A 448 -27.96 16.47 -15.02
CA SER A 448 -29.03 16.39 -14.01
C SER A 448 -30.04 17.53 -14.17
N ARG A 449 -29.56 18.75 -14.43
CA ARG A 449 -30.41 19.91 -14.70
C ARG A 449 -31.20 19.79 -16.00
N SER A 450 -30.62 19.21 -17.05
CA SER A 450 -31.36 18.99 -18.31
C SER A 450 -32.44 17.92 -18.15
N LEU A 451 -32.18 16.87 -17.35
CA LEU A 451 -33.18 15.85 -17.01
C LEU A 451 -34.33 16.41 -16.17
N GLU A 452 -34.03 17.23 -15.15
CA GLU A 452 -35.04 17.92 -14.35
C GLU A 452 -35.92 18.81 -15.25
N HIS A 453 -35.30 19.56 -16.15
CA HIS A 453 -36.01 20.41 -17.11
C HIS A 453 -36.92 19.60 -18.04
N LEU A 454 -36.41 18.53 -18.65
CA LEU A 454 -37.20 17.63 -19.50
C LEU A 454 -38.37 17.00 -18.73
N SER A 455 -38.15 16.62 -17.47
CA SER A 455 -39.22 16.06 -16.62
C SER A 455 -40.37 17.04 -16.42
N SER A 456 -40.07 18.35 -16.27
CA SER A 456 -41.06 19.42 -16.16
C SER A 456 -41.86 19.61 -17.46
N VAL A 457 -41.17 19.61 -18.61
CA VAL A 457 -41.83 19.69 -19.93
C VAL A 457 -42.75 18.49 -20.15
N VAL A 458 -42.28 17.28 -19.89
CA VAL A 458 -43.06 16.04 -20.01
C VAL A 458 -44.28 16.07 -19.09
N TRP A 459 -44.15 16.60 -17.87
CA TRP A 459 -45.27 16.75 -16.95
C TRP A 459 -46.36 17.67 -17.50
N LYS A 460 -45.99 18.84 -18.06
CA LYS A 460 -46.94 19.77 -18.69
C LYS A 460 -47.65 19.15 -19.89
N LEU A 461 -46.91 18.43 -20.74
CA LEU A 461 -47.49 17.68 -21.87
C LEU A 461 -48.49 16.61 -21.38
N LEU A 462 -48.13 15.83 -20.37
CA LEU A 462 -48.99 14.79 -19.81
C LEU A 462 -50.25 15.36 -19.16
N GLN A 463 -50.15 16.53 -18.50
CA GLN A 463 -51.32 17.29 -18.02
C GLN A 463 -52.23 17.73 -19.17
N SER A 464 -51.65 18.25 -20.26
CA SER A 464 -52.42 18.68 -21.44
C SER A 464 -53.17 17.51 -22.12
N GLU A 465 -52.54 16.33 -22.19
CA GLU A 465 -53.17 15.10 -22.71
C GLU A 465 -54.27 14.56 -21.80
N ARG A 466 -54.08 14.65 -20.47
CA ARG A 466 -55.14 14.29 -19.52
C ARG A 466 -56.35 15.20 -19.67
N ALA A 467 -56.15 16.50 -19.94
CA ALA A 467 -57.24 17.43 -20.20
C ALA A 467 -57.97 17.09 -21.52
N ALA A 468 -57.22 16.78 -22.59
CA ALA A 468 -57.79 16.32 -23.85
C ALA A 468 -58.62 15.03 -23.69
N SER A 469 -58.06 14.04 -23.00
CA SER A 469 -58.75 12.78 -22.69
C SER A 469 -59.98 12.95 -21.80
N ALA A 470 -60.05 14.02 -20.99
CA ALA A 470 -61.25 14.35 -20.21
C ALA A 470 -62.35 14.95 -21.09
N LEU A 471 -61.99 15.83 -22.03
CA LEU A 471 -62.91 16.39 -23.03
C LEU A 471 -63.50 15.28 -23.92
N ASP A 472 -62.66 14.37 -24.42
CA ASP A 472 -63.11 13.28 -25.29
C ASP A 472 -64.07 12.32 -24.57
N ARG A 473 -63.81 12.03 -23.30
CA ARG A 473 -64.71 11.21 -22.47
C ARG A 473 -66.05 11.90 -22.22
N GLN A 474 -66.03 13.21 -21.95
CA GLN A 474 -67.26 13.97 -21.78
C GLN A 474 -68.06 14.03 -23.08
N ASP A 475 -67.40 14.26 -24.22
CA ASP A 475 -68.04 14.24 -25.53
C ASP A 475 -68.65 12.89 -25.87
N ALA A 476 -67.97 11.79 -25.56
CA ALA A 476 -68.54 10.45 -25.73
C ALA A 476 -69.76 10.24 -24.83
N SER A 477 -69.70 10.70 -23.57
CA SER A 477 -70.84 10.67 -22.64
C SER A 477 -72.02 11.50 -23.17
N ASP A 478 -71.79 12.72 -23.60
CA ASP A 478 -72.86 13.62 -24.03
C ASP A 478 -73.43 13.19 -25.39
N ARG A 479 -72.62 12.66 -26.32
CA ARG A 479 -73.10 11.97 -27.53
C ARG A 479 -73.93 10.74 -27.19
N GLY A 480 -73.55 9.98 -26.16
CA GLY A 480 -74.35 8.85 -25.66
C GLY A 480 -75.71 9.27 -25.11
N LYS A 481 -75.82 10.48 -24.55
CA LYS A 481 -77.10 11.07 -24.10
C LYS A 481 -77.95 11.59 -25.26
N VAL A 482 -77.32 12.06 -26.34
CA VAL A 482 -78.00 12.40 -27.61
C VAL A 482 -78.24 11.12 -28.42
N ALA A 483 -79.07 10.23 -27.88
CA ALA A 483 -79.51 9.06 -28.63
C ALA A 483 -80.45 9.51 -29.75
N LEU A 484 -79.92 9.62 -30.97
CA LEU A 484 -80.74 9.71 -32.17
C LEU A 484 -81.61 8.45 -32.22
N MET A 485 -82.93 8.64 -32.17
CA MET A 485 -83.96 7.60 -32.28
C MET A 485 -83.52 6.48 -33.23
N GLY A 486 -83.28 5.27 -32.70
CA GLY A 486 -83.13 4.06 -33.52
C GLY A 486 -82.16 2.98 -33.02
N TYR A 487 -81.12 3.32 -32.27
CA TYR A 487 -80.10 2.34 -31.81
C TYR A 487 -79.75 2.46 -30.32
N ARG A 488 -80.75 2.71 -29.47
CA ARG A 488 -80.60 2.31 -28.07
C ARG A 488 -80.96 0.84 -28.01
N ASP A 489 -79.98 -0.03 -28.17
CA ASP A 489 -80.09 -1.42 -27.73
C ASP A 489 -80.52 -1.35 -26.26
N GLY A 490 -81.81 -1.55 -26.01
CA GLY A 490 -82.32 -1.60 -24.66
C GLY A 490 -81.46 -2.61 -23.90
N PRO A 491 -80.99 -2.31 -22.67
CA PRO A 491 -80.39 -3.34 -21.85
C PRO A 491 -81.37 -4.53 -21.87
N PRO A 492 -80.92 -5.73 -22.30
CA PRO A 492 -81.83 -6.83 -22.57
C PRO A 492 -82.69 -7.00 -21.34
N HIS A 493 -84.01 -6.88 -21.52
CA HIS A 493 -84.98 -7.16 -20.48
C HIS A 493 -84.68 -8.56 -19.95
N ALA A 494 -83.99 -8.60 -18.80
CA ALA A 494 -83.75 -9.80 -18.01
C ALA A 494 -85.09 -10.18 -17.34
N GLY A 495 -86.02 -10.65 -18.17
CA GLY A 495 -87.17 -11.42 -17.75
C GLY A 495 -86.74 -12.86 -17.56
N GLY A 496 -86.52 -13.24 -16.29
CA GLY A 496 -86.81 -14.57 -15.77
C GLY A 496 -85.90 -15.73 -16.15
N SER A 497 -85.06 -16.14 -15.20
CA SER A 497 -85.04 -17.55 -14.78
C SER A 497 -84.45 -17.69 -13.38
N ARG A 498 -85.30 -18.13 -12.45
CA ARG A 498 -84.91 -18.68 -11.16
C ARG A 498 -84.29 -20.05 -11.43
N HIS A 499 -83.04 -20.28 -11.01
CA HIS A 499 -82.66 -21.61 -10.55
C HIS A 499 -81.60 -21.53 -9.45
N ALA A 500 -81.89 -22.29 -8.40
CA ALA A 500 -81.12 -22.49 -7.20
C ALA A 500 -79.84 -23.30 -7.46
N GLY A 501 -78.82 -23.07 -6.62
CA GLY A 501 -77.61 -23.90 -6.52
C GLY A 501 -76.45 -23.05 -5.99
N ALA A 502 -76.33 -22.85 -4.68
CA ALA A 502 -75.66 -23.74 -3.72
C ALA A 502 -74.12 -23.60 -3.71
N GLY A 503 -73.60 -23.06 -2.59
CA GLY A 503 -72.21 -23.14 -2.14
C GLY A 503 -71.30 -22.02 -2.68
N THR A 504 -70.42 -21.36 -1.92
CA THR A 504 -69.99 -21.49 -0.52
C THR A 504 -69.24 -20.20 -0.13
N ARG A 505 -69.33 -19.88 1.17
CA ARG A 505 -68.55 -18.96 2.04
C ARG A 505 -67.11 -18.66 1.55
N ALA A 506 -66.51 -17.49 1.76
CA ALA A 506 -66.26 -16.81 3.05
C ALA A 506 -65.91 -15.31 2.83
N ALA A 507 -66.44 -14.39 3.64
CA ALA A 507 -65.75 -13.65 4.72
C ALA A 507 -64.61 -12.73 4.22
N SER A 508 -64.50 -11.44 4.55
CA SER A 508 -64.81 -10.75 5.81
C SER A 508 -64.85 -9.22 5.66
N GLY A 509 -65.78 -8.57 6.36
CA GLY A 509 -65.63 -7.27 7.07
C GLY A 509 -65.44 -6.00 6.23
N THR A 510 -66.14 -4.88 6.41
CA THR A 510 -66.92 -4.34 7.53
C THR A 510 -67.86 -3.23 7.02
N PRO A 511 -68.92 -2.86 7.77
CA PRO A 511 -69.99 -1.97 7.31
C PRO A 511 -69.80 -0.53 7.83
N ARG A 512 -70.03 0.49 6.99
CA ARG A 512 -70.28 1.87 7.44
C ARG A 512 -70.91 2.73 6.33
N PRO A 513 -71.55 3.85 6.68
CA PRO A 513 -73.01 3.94 6.70
C PRO A 513 -73.57 4.71 5.51
N ARG A 514 -74.82 4.36 5.19
CA ARG A 514 -75.77 5.12 4.37
C ARG A 514 -75.71 6.63 4.68
N SER A 515 -75.13 7.43 3.78
CA SER A 515 -75.56 8.82 3.62
C SER A 515 -76.63 8.87 2.53
N LYS A 516 -77.87 9.02 2.99
CA LYS A 516 -78.98 9.55 2.20
C LYS A 516 -78.65 11.02 1.86
N GLY A 517 -78.11 11.28 0.68
CA GLY A 517 -78.25 12.56 -0.04
C GLY A 517 -78.75 12.20 -1.43
N LYS A 518 -80.05 12.25 -1.74
CA LYS A 518 -80.89 13.45 -1.88
C LYS A 518 -80.20 14.46 -2.81
N GLY A 519 -80.38 14.25 -4.12
CA GLY A 519 -79.83 15.13 -5.16
C GLY A 519 -79.51 14.43 -6.48
N ALA A 520 -80.17 13.32 -6.83
CA ALA A 520 -80.17 12.81 -8.20
C ALA A 520 -81.04 13.74 -9.06
N ALA A 521 -80.47 14.87 -9.47
CA ALA A 521 -81.01 15.67 -10.55
C ALA A 521 -80.70 14.94 -11.86
N GLY A 522 -81.72 14.23 -12.35
CA GLY A 522 -81.93 13.87 -13.75
C GLY A 522 -80.71 13.49 -14.59
N ASP A 523 -80.39 12.20 -14.61
CA ASP A 523 -79.92 11.51 -15.81
C ASP A 523 -81.07 11.40 -16.84
N GLY A 524 -81.71 12.55 -17.11
CA GLY A 524 -82.76 12.68 -18.10
C GLY A 524 -82.08 12.85 -19.44
N ALA A 525 -82.42 11.99 -20.40
CA ALA A 525 -82.08 12.21 -21.80
C ALA A 525 -82.41 13.67 -22.14
N VAL A 526 -81.39 14.46 -22.48
CA VAL A 526 -81.48 15.92 -22.61
C VAL A 526 -82.54 16.32 -23.64
N ILE A 527 -82.79 15.45 -24.63
CA ILE A 527 -83.87 15.61 -25.61
C ILE A 527 -84.40 14.22 -26.00
N SER A 528 -85.60 13.85 -25.55
CA SER A 528 -86.32 12.66 -26.04
C SER A 528 -87.64 13.08 -26.67
N VAL A 529 -87.87 12.73 -27.94
CA VAL A 529 -89.16 12.94 -28.59
C VAL A 529 -90.13 11.87 -28.13
N ASP A 530 -91.22 12.26 -27.47
CA ASP A 530 -92.29 11.34 -27.11
C ASP A 530 -92.94 10.78 -28.39
N HIS A 531 -92.95 9.45 -28.51
CA HIS A 531 -93.54 8.74 -29.64
C HIS A 531 -95.02 9.10 -29.87
N ARG A 532 -95.74 9.56 -28.84
CA ARG A 532 -97.14 10.02 -28.98
C ARG A 532 -97.26 11.31 -29.78
N CYS A 533 -96.28 12.22 -29.69
CA CYS A 533 -96.27 13.48 -30.44
C CYS A 533 -96.03 13.29 -31.95
N LEU A 534 -95.36 12.20 -32.33
CA LEU A 534 -95.17 11.81 -33.74
C LEU A 534 -96.46 11.24 -34.35
N SER A 535 -97.27 10.54 -33.56
CA SER A 535 -98.51 9.92 -34.03
C SER A 535 -99.71 10.89 -34.07
N CYS A 536 -99.73 11.93 -33.22
CA CYS A 536 -100.87 12.84 -33.12
C CYS A 536 -100.79 14.11 -34.00
N SER A 537 -99.59 14.56 -34.42
CA SER A 537 -99.43 15.85 -35.10
C SER A 537 -99.60 15.83 -36.63
N GLY A 538 -99.59 14.65 -37.25
CA GLY A 538 -99.61 14.50 -38.72
C GLY A 538 -98.39 15.08 -39.45
N GLN A 539 -97.45 15.73 -38.73
CA GLN A 539 -96.26 16.40 -39.26
C GLN A 539 -94.97 15.78 -38.72
N ALA A 540 -94.89 14.45 -38.70
CA ALA A 540 -93.71 13.73 -38.19
C ALA A 540 -92.39 14.19 -38.83
N GLN A 541 -92.41 14.54 -40.12
CA GLN A 541 -91.23 15.05 -40.84
C GLN A 541 -90.76 16.41 -40.32
N THR A 542 -91.67 17.33 -39.99
CA THR A 542 -91.33 18.66 -39.44
C THR A 542 -90.80 18.55 -38.01
N VAL A 543 -91.35 17.63 -37.21
CA VAL A 543 -90.86 17.36 -35.85
C VAL A 543 -89.49 16.68 -35.89
N LEU A 544 -89.25 15.75 -36.82
CA LEU A 544 -87.95 15.12 -37.01
C LEU A 544 -86.91 16.10 -37.55
N SER A 545 -87.27 17.01 -38.46
CA SER A 545 -86.35 18.06 -38.93
C SER A 545 -86.04 19.06 -37.81
N GLY A 546 -87.02 19.48 -37.02
CA GLY A 546 -86.84 20.31 -35.83
C GLY A 546 -85.98 19.61 -34.76
N PHE A 547 -86.20 18.32 -34.51
CA PHE A 547 -85.38 17.53 -33.59
C PHE A 547 -83.95 17.37 -34.11
N LYS A 548 -83.76 17.15 -35.42
CA LYS A 548 -82.43 17.11 -36.04
C LYS A 548 -81.71 18.45 -35.90
N MET A 549 -82.42 19.56 -36.08
CA MET A 549 -81.89 20.91 -35.85
C MET A 549 -81.56 21.16 -34.36
N ALA A 550 -82.35 20.63 -33.43
CA ALA A 550 -82.07 20.70 -32.00
C ALA A 550 -80.87 19.83 -31.59
N CYS A 551 -80.71 18.64 -32.18
CA CYS A 551 -79.52 17.79 -32.01
C CYS A 551 -78.26 18.43 -32.61
N LEU A 552 -78.40 19.31 -33.60
CA LEU A 552 -77.30 20.14 -34.12
C LEU A 552 -76.93 21.29 -33.17
N GLN A 553 -77.81 21.69 -32.25
CA GLN A 553 -77.52 22.61 -31.15
C GLN A 553 -76.94 21.87 -29.94
N TYR A 554 -75.90 21.08 -30.18
CA TYR A 554 -75.15 20.40 -29.12
C TYR A 554 -74.57 21.45 -28.15
N THR A 555 -75.07 21.44 -26.91
CA THR A 555 -74.51 22.22 -25.80
C THR A 555 -73.68 21.26 -24.95
N PRO A 556 -72.34 21.32 -25.01
CA PRO A 556 -71.48 20.41 -24.26
C PRO A 556 -71.71 20.59 -22.76
N GLY A 557 -71.70 19.47 -22.01
CA GLY A 557 -71.78 19.51 -20.56
C GLY A 557 -70.45 19.94 -19.91
N PRO A 558 -70.47 20.34 -18.63
CA PRO A 558 -69.25 20.62 -17.88
C PRO A 558 -68.38 19.36 -17.75
N VAL A 559 -67.07 19.54 -17.76
CA VAL A 559 -66.06 18.45 -17.75
C VAL A 559 -65.42 18.35 -16.37
N ASP A 560 -65.42 17.15 -15.77
CA ASP A 560 -64.70 16.87 -14.54
C ASP A 560 -63.21 16.63 -14.81
N PHE A 561 -62.35 17.53 -14.35
CA PHE A 561 -60.89 17.43 -14.47
C PHE A 561 -60.20 17.77 -13.14
N ALA A 562 -59.26 16.94 -12.71
CA ALA A 562 -58.49 17.15 -11.47
C ALA A 562 -59.34 17.46 -10.22
N ARG A 563 -60.53 16.83 -10.09
CA ARG A 563 -61.53 17.04 -9.01
C ARG A 563 -62.21 18.41 -9.03
N ARG A 564 -62.17 19.13 -10.14
CA ARG A 564 -62.93 20.36 -10.38
C ARG A 564 -63.74 20.21 -11.66
N THR A 565 -64.93 20.79 -11.68
CA THR A 565 -65.77 20.93 -12.87
C THR A 565 -65.32 22.17 -13.64
N TYR A 566 -65.00 22.02 -14.92
CA TYR A 566 -64.64 23.12 -15.81
C TYR A 566 -65.64 23.24 -16.95
N ASP A 567 -65.82 24.44 -17.47
CA ASP A 567 -66.46 24.59 -18.77
C ASP A 567 -65.53 24.08 -19.89
N ARG A 568 -66.10 23.63 -21.01
CA ARG A 568 -65.34 23.12 -22.15
C ARG A 568 -64.34 24.16 -22.66
N GLY A 569 -64.76 25.42 -22.77
CA GLY A 569 -63.90 26.52 -23.21
C GLY A 569 -62.70 26.70 -22.30
N GLU A 570 -62.93 26.74 -20.97
CA GLU A 570 -61.88 26.88 -19.96
C GLU A 570 -60.85 25.74 -20.01
N LEU A 571 -61.30 24.50 -20.24
CA LEU A 571 -60.40 23.36 -20.31
C LEU A 571 -59.56 23.36 -21.60
N LEU A 572 -60.13 23.83 -22.71
CA LEU A 572 -59.41 24.02 -23.96
C LEU A 572 -58.35 25.13 -23.83
N GLU A 573 -58.68 26.26 -23.21
CA GLU A 573 -57.73 27.31 -22.89
C GLU A 573 -56.62 26.83 -21.94
N LEU A 574 -56.97 26.04 -20.93
CA LEU A 574 -55.99 25.42 -20.03
C LEU A 574 -55.04 24.50 -20.79
N ARG A 575 -55.56 23.68 -21.71
CA ARG A 575 -54.75 22.81 -22.56
C ARG A 575 -53.81 23.63 -23.45
N GLU A 576 -54.31 24.67 -24.12
CA GLU A 576 -53.50 25.54 -24.97
C GLU A 576 -52.41 26.25 -24.15
N ARG A 577 -52.74 26.73 -22.95
CA ARG A 577 -51.78 27.34 -22.03
C ARG A 577 -50.69 26.35 -21.62
N LEU A 578 -51.04 25.13 -21.22
CA LEU A 578 -50.06 24.09 -20.84
C LEU A 578 -49.14 23.70 -22.00
N LEU A 579 -49.68 23.62 -23.22
CA LEU A 579 -48.89 23.37 -24.43
C LEU A 579 -47.96 24.54 -24.75
N GLY A 580 -48.45 25.78 -24.65
CA GLY A 580 -47.65 26.99 -24.83
C GLY A 580 -46.53 27.08 -23.80
N GLU A 581 -46.83 26.82 -22.52
CA GLU A 581 -45.83 26.79 -21.45
C GLU A 581 -44.81 25.65 -21.63
N ALA A 582 -45.23 24.47 -22.10
CA ALA A 582 -44.33 23.37 -22.39
C ALA A 582 -43.40 23.71 -23.56
N HIS A 583 -43.92 24.37 -24.60
CA HIS A 583 -43.12 24.82 -25.74
C HIS A 583 -42.13 25.91 -25.35
N VAL A 584 -42.56 26.93 -24.62
CA VAL A 584 -41.70 28.00 -24.10
C VAL A 584 -40.63 27.43 -23.17
N ALA A 585 -40.98 26.50 -22.28
CA ALA A 585 -40.01 25.84 -21.42
C ALA A 585 -38.96 25.08 -22.26
N LEU A 586 -39.40 24.29 -23.25
CA LEU A 586 -38.50 23.55 -24.13
C LEU A 586 -37.54 24.47 -24.90
N ASP A 587 -38.03 25.60 -25.41
CA ASP A 587 -37.22 26.56 -26.17
C ASP A 587 -36.22 27.32 -25.30
N GLN A 588 -36.58 27.61 -24.05
CA GLN A 588 -35.72 28.28 -23.08
C GLN A 588 -34.59 27.35 -22.57
N GLY A 589 -34.78 26.04 -22.65
CA GLY A 589 -33.83 25.04 -22.16
C GLY A 589 -33.74 25.02 -20.63
N PRO A 590 -32.72 24.33 -20.06
CA PRO A 590 -32.56 24.16 -18.61
C PRO A 590 -32.09 25.46 -17.93
N ILE A 591 -32.97 26.46 -17.91
CA ILE A 591 -32.89 27.63 -17.05
C ILE A 591 -33.35 27.19 -15.65
N ARG A 592 -32.81 27.83 -14.60
CA ARG A 592 -33.20 27.61 -13.20
C ARG A 592 -34.67 28.01 -13.00
N ILE A 593 -35.61 27.14 -13.34
CA ILE A 593 -37.03 27.35 -13.10
C ILE A 593 -37.31 26.99 -11.63
N LEU A 594 -37.22 28.00 -10.77
CA LEU A 594 -37.76 27.97 -9.41
C LEU A 594 -39.20 28.51 -9.41
N GLU A 595 -40.05 28.11 -10.37
CA GLU A 595 -41.45 28.49 -10.32
C GLU A 595 -42.28 27.47 -9.53
N PRO A 596 -43.09 27.92 -8.55
CA PRO A 596 -43.97 27.05 -7.78
C PRO A 596 -45.09 26.48 -8.66
N ASP A 597 -45.42 25.21 -8.42
CA ASP A 597 -46.42 24.42 -9.15
C ASP A 597 -47.81 25.14 -9.18
N PRO A 598 -48.36 25.48 -10.35
CA PRO A 598 -49.63 26.20 -10.46
C PRO A 598 -50.84 25.42 -9.93
N PHE A 599 -50.69 24.13 -9.64
CA PHE A 599 -51.75 23.29 -9.04
C PHE A 599 -51.56 23.01 -7.55
N SER A 600 -50.44 23.47 -6.97
CA SER A 600 -50.27 23.53 -5.53
C SER A 600 -51.23 24.57 -4.97
N GLY A 601 -52.45 24.17 -4.61
CA GLY A 601 -53.44 25.01 -3.94
C GLY A 601 -53.06 25.43 -2.51
N LYS A 602 -51.77 25.71 -2.27
CA LYS A 602 -51.23 26.30 -1.05
C LYS A 602 -50.80 27.72 -1.40
N ASP A 603 -51.48 28.70 -0.80
CA ASP A 603 -51.10 30.10 -0.88
C ASP A 603 -49.61 30.26 -0.54
N PRO A 604 -48.85 31.09 -1.29
CA PRO A 604 -47.44 31.30 -1.02
C PRO A 604 -47.29 31.92 0.38
N PRO A 605 -46.36 31.40 1.22
CA PRO A 605 -46.08 32.02 2.51
C PRO A 605 -45.58 33.46 2.29
N PRO A 606 -45.96 34.41 3.16
CA PRO A 606 -45.62 35.81 3.00
C PRO A 606 -44.10 36.00 2.92
N PRO A 607 -43.62 36.98 2.13
CA PRO A 607 -42.20 37.21 1.89
C PRO A 607 -41.49 37.42 3.23
N ARG A 608 -40.61 36.48 3.60
CA ARG A 608 -39.69 36.66 4.72
C ARG A 608 -38.75 37.82 4.37
N ALA A 609 -38.79 38.84 5.21
CA ALA A 609 -37.96 40.04 5.11
C ALA A 609 -36.48 39.69 4.87
N ALA A 610 -35.93 40.29 3.82
CA ALA A 610 -34.50 40.31 3.55
C ALA A 610 -33.79 41.04 4.71
N GLY A 611 -32.93 40.33 5.43
CA GLY A 611 -32.19 40.93 6.54
C GLY A 611 -31.44 39.93 7.39
N SER A 612 -30.42 39.27 6.82
CA SER A 612 -29.27 38.77 7.58
C SER A 612 -28.10 38.51 6.61
N PRO A 613 -26.93 39.14 6.82
CA PRO A 613 -25.75 38.88 6.01
C PRO A 613 -25.22 37.46 6.30
N PRO A 614 -24.60 36.78 5.31
CA PRO A 614 -24.01 35.48 5.55
C PRO A 614 -22.83 35.64 6.51
N GLY A 615 -22.98 35.06 7.70
CA GLY A 615 -21.91 34.86 8.66
C GLY A 615 -20.79 34.09 7.97
N ARG A 616 -19.60 34.66 8.06
CA ARG A 616 -18.32 34.08 7.67
C ARG A 616 -18.03 32.91 8.60
N GLU A 617 -18.55 31.73 8.26
CA GLU A 617 -18.17 30.48 8.95
C GLU A 617 -16.74 30.12 8.57
N GLU A 618 -15.88 30.39 9.54
CA GLU A 618 -14.49 30.05 9.66
C GLU A 618 -14.34 28.52 9.59
N TRP A 619 -13.87 28.01 8.44
CA TRP A 619 -13.35 26.65 8.33
C TRP A 619 -12.06 26.54 9.18
N LYS A 620 -12.23 26.26 10.47
CA LYS A 620 -11.19 25.78 11.39
C LYS A 620 -11.52 24.34 11.77
N GLU A 621 -11.02 23.41 10.98
CA GLU A 621 -10.88 21.98 11.31
C GLU A 621 -10.04 21.37 10.18
N SER A 622 -9.01 20.56 10.37
CA SER A 622 -8.28 20.14 11.56
C SER A 622 -6.96 19.59 11.04
N ARG A 623 -5.86 20.32 11.24
CA ARG A 623 -4.53 19.71 11.18
C ARG A 623 -4.35 18.96 12.49
N SER A 624 -4.55 17.65 12.44
CA SER A 624 -4.06 16.71 13.44
C SER A 624 -2.54 16.75 13.45
N SER A 625 -1.99 17.68 14.24
CA SER A 625 -0.62 17.60 14.72
C SER A 625 -0.56 16.43 15.69
N LEU A 626 0.01 15.30 15.25
CA LEU A 626 0.56 14.32 16.17
C LEU A 626 1.68 15.03 16.95
N ALA A 627 1.36 15.37 18.19
CA ALA A 627 2.34 15.68 19.21
C ALA A 627 3.09 14.39 19.56
N THR A 628 4.25 14.20 18.94
CA THR A 628 5.26 13.28 19.45
C THR A 628 5.79 13.91 20.73
N THR A 629 5.46 13.27 21.85
CA THR A 629 5.99 13.52 23.18
C THR A 629 7.51 13.66 23.13
N GLY A 630 7.99 14.79 23.64
CA GLY A 630 9.41 15.02 23.86
C GLY A 630 10.00 13.96 24.78
N SER A 631 11.11 13.40 24.32
CA SER A 631 12.07 12.69 25.16
C SER A 631 13.31 13.58 25.27
N PRO A 632 13.87 13.79 26.47
CA PRO A 632 14.86 14.82 26.72
C PRO A 632 16.21 14.44 26.13
N ALA A 633 16.82 15.42 25.45
CA ALA A 633 18.22 15.41 25.06
C ALA A 633 19.11 15.31 26.30
N HIS A 634 19.75 14.16 26.50
CA HIS A 634 20.98 14.09 27.29
C HIS A 634 22.11 14.67 26.45
N SER A 635 22.32 15.98 26.60
CA SER A 635 23.54 16.65 26.24
C SER A 635 24.69 16.12 27.12
N LEU A 636 25.58 15.33 26.53
CA LEU A 636 26.88 15.06 27.12
C LEU A 636 27.72 16.34 27.07
N PRO A 637 28.39 16.73 28.17
CA PRO A 637 29.23 17.92 28.20
C PRO A 637 30.53 17.72 27.41
N PRO A 638 31.13 18.79 26.86
CA PRO A 638 32.40 18.71 26.17
C PRO A 638 33.51 18.48 27.20
N LEU A 639 34.25 17.37 27.05
CA LEU A 639 35.47 17.15 27.81
C LEU A 639 36.53 18.15 27.33
N SER A 640 36.78 19.11 28.21
CA SER A 640 37.84 20.10 28.15
C SER A 640 39.21 19.44 27.95
N ALA A 641 39.95 20.00 26.99
CA ALA A 641 41.38 19.90 26.91
C ALA A 641 42.05 20.28 28.25
N ARG A 642 42.87 19.38 28.80
CA ARG A 642 44.03 19.75 29.61
C ARG A 642 45.02 18.59 29.76
N THR A 643 46.29 18.95 29.71
CA THR A 643 47.52 18.23 30.11
C THR A 643 47.98 17.04 29.27
N ALA A 644 49.03 17.26 28.47
CA ALA A 644 50.36 16.74 28.79
C ALA A 644 51.44 17.42 27.93
N ALA A 645 52.17 18.35 28.55
CA ALA A 645 53.56 18.64 28.23
C ALA A 645 54.41 18.05 29.37
N SER A 646 55.63 17.61 29.05
CA SER A 646 56.65 16.98 29.92
C SER A 646 56.48 15.47 30.16
N ARG A 647 57.22 14.64 29.41
CA ARG A 647 58.61 14.24 29.69
C ARG A 647 59.26 13.62 28.46
#